data_AF-A0A6S4THC4-F1
#
_entry.id   AF-A0A6S4THC4-F1
#
_cell.length_a   1.000
_cell.length_b   1.000
_cell.length_c   1.000
_cell.angle_alpha   90.00
_cell.angle_beta   90.00
_cell.angle_gamma   90.00
#
_symmetry.space_group_name_H-M   'P 1'
#
loop_
_entity.id
_entity.type
_entity.pdbx_description
1 polymer ?
#
loop_
_entity_poly.entity_id
_entity_poly.type
_entity_poly.pdbx_seq_one_letter_code
_entity_poly.pdbx_strand_id
1 'polypeptide(L)'
;MNSWLRGLLYTLAFLLLFVWVGLGLFDAERAKGPIAGWLSQQTGVPVTIGRLVFNPLHPYTLLAEQVRYGDAVQLEKLYLEIEHIDWFNRDVRIAHLDLIRPVIKLPLPNQLPSLPVHSLTISDSTIDNLSLQSEALTLRGLSASLSDWELIDPRRQPQANLTLGINQLETPMFTLARLSLKGRLEGQVLSTDRLTTNLFDGLLETGMVLNWPERSLQLHDLKARAMRLELGDIPPGEFPLRRITLDRGQLAQVSINAIDQELSLNNFNGQLTAFDWQAGSQPSGYLAGTLGDMGRGLFQLEAIEGKLAFSPRQLDAELRGKAYEGEFNVELALDTQQQKLILKDLALSGMDISLPQGWWQDWQGWRPQQIDIRKLAFDKLKVLSFDDTLPLSLTGWQLYLNDLALRGNQPGPLLGRARIESKWFELVWDGLSARNGTLDGELTPSSWQLNTLVTSLPDEGSLNLSGQWGRTPGQESRLQLQGKQLDLEQWGKLLHSPVSFAGKVDLAADLQADLNGQPGEQTANWRRTLQGSLSLESKDPFWDKVGIDPLLDDWFREQTPPDLTPQTLWQAMQRGDTPFYQIRLDARAEQGKVRIEQGGASTITHLLALQGGVDLAADQWQLDLGVLNKGRCAELLARWRGPLNAPDLGWSFPTGQDACGWEAGVRYPAQGRSGPLWRPRPPAAQ
;
A
#
# COMPACT_ATOMS: atom_id res chain seq x y z
N MET A 1 -72.70 81.12 -16.99
CA MET A 1 -72.12 79.95 -16.28
C MET A 1 -72.74 79.90 -14.88
N ASN A 2 -73.61 78.91 -14.63
CA ASN A 2 -74.49 78.86 -13.45
C ASN A 2 -73.72 78.82 -12.12
N SER A 3 -74.21 79.52 -11.11
CA SER A 3 -73.59 79.67 -9.77
C SER A 3 -73.27 78.33 -9.09
N TRP A 4 -74.08 77.31 -9.33
CA TRP A 4 -73.88 75.93 -8.88
C TRP A 4 -72.58 75.30 -9.41
N LEU A 5 -72.21 75.61 -10.66
CA LEU A 5 -71.05 75.01 -11.33
C LEU A 5 -69.75 75.61 -10.80
N ARG A 6 -69.78 76.92 -10.46
CA ARG A 6 -68.68 77.59 -9.75
C ARG A 6 -68.56 77.08 -8.33
N GLY A 7 -69.67 76.89 -7.62
CA GLY A 7 -69.69 76.29 -6.29
C GLY A 7 -69.03 74.91 -6.28
N LEU A 8 -69.45 74.02 -7.18
CA LEU A 8 -68.93 72.66 -7.31
C LEU A 8 -67.45 72.63 -7.73
N LEU A 9 -67.03 73.50 -8.67
CA LEU A 9 -65.62 73.64 -9.06
C LEU A 9 -64.76 74.19 -7.92
N TYR A 10 -65.26 75.11 -7.09
CA TYR A 10 -64.53 75.60 -5.93
C TYR A 10 -64.44 74.57 -4.81
N THR A 11 -65.47 73.74 -4.57
CA THR A 11 -65.36 72.62 -3.63
C THR A 11 -64.43 71.53 -4.15
N LEU A 12 -64.44 71.22 -5.44
CA LEU A 12 -63.51 70.26 -6.05
C LEU A 12 -62.08 70.79 -6.04
N ALA A 13 -61.86 72.08 -6.33
CA ALA A 13 -60.56 72.73 -6.24
C ALA A 13 -60.08 72.85 -4.78
N PHE A 14 -60.97 73.14 -3.82
CA PHE A 14 -60.64 73.15 -2.40
C PHE A 14 -60.33 71.75 -1.89
N LEU A 15 -61.08 70.72 -2.28
CA LEU A 15 -60.76 69.33 -1.96
C LEU A 15 -59.45 68.89 -2.61
N LEU A 16 -59.19 69.27 -3.87
CA LEU A 16 -57.91 69.03 -4.53
C LEU A 16 -56.78 69.73 -3.79
N LEU A 17 -56.95 70.99 -3.39
CA LEU A 17 -55.94 71.77 -2.68
C LEU A 17 -55.78 71.30 -1.24
N PHE A 18 -56.84 70.82 -0.58
CA PHE A 18 -56.81 70.24 0.76
C PHE A 18 -56.17 68.84 0.76
N VAL A 19 -56.42 68.03 -0.27
CA VAL A 19 -55.72 66.76 -0.52
C VAL A 19 -54.26 67.04 -0.90
N TRP A 20 -53.98 68.07 -1.69
CA TRP A 20 -52.62 68.46 -2.10
C TRP A 20 -51.81 69.04 -0.95
N VAL A 21 -52.41 69.88 -0.11
CA VAL A 21 -51.81 70.38 1.15
C VAL A 21 -51.73 69.27 2.19
N GLY A 22 -52.71 68.37 2.27
CA GLY A 22 -52.69 67.20 3.14
C GLY A 22 -51.59 66.20 2.77
N LEU A 23 -51.35 65.99 1.47
CA LEU A 23 -50.23 65.20 0.93
C LEU A 23 -48.90 65.96 1.04
N GLY A 24 -48.89 67.28 0.86
CA GLY A 24 -47.72 68.14 1.01
C GLY A 24 -47.29 68.37 2.47
N LEU A 25 -48.19 68.14 3.44
CA LEU A 25 -47.92 68.13 4.89
C LEU A 25 -47.53 66.75 5.41
N PHE A 26 -47.55 65.72 4.57
CA PHE A 26 -47.13 64.37 4.95
C PHE A 26 -45.60 64.30 4.99
N ASP A 27 -45.05 64.67 6.14
CA ASP A 27 -43.63 64.54 6.44
C ASP A 27 -43.32 63.09 6.84
N ALA A 28 -42.69 62.34 5.92
CA ALA A 28 -42.31 60.96 6.12
C ALA A 28 -41.42 60.76 7.37
N GLU A 29 -40.68 61.79 7.80
CA GLU A 29 -39.89 61.69 9.04
C GLU A 29 -40.74 61.56 10.31
N ARG A 30 -42.02 61.95 10.27
CA ARG A 30 -42.93 61.70 11.40
C ARG A 30 -43.34 60.23 11.50
N ALA A 31 -43.30 59.48 10.40
CA ALA A 31 -43.63 58.05 10.36
C ALA A 31 -42.47 57.15 10.82
N LYS A 32 -41.23 57.66 10.81
CA LYS A 32 -40.02 56.95 11.28
C LYS A 32 -40.16 56.39 12.69
N GLY A 33 -40.57 57.21 13.66
CA GLY A 33 -40.68 56.82 15.06
C GLY A 33 -41.68 55.67 15.30
N PRO A 34 -42.93 55.79 14.80
CA PRO A 34 -43.91 54.71 14.87
C PRO A 34 -43.47 53.39 14.21
N ILE A 35 -42.86 53.45 13.02
CA ILE A 35 -42.40 52.25 12.29
C ILE A 35 -41.26 51.56 13.04
N ALA A 36 -40.23 52.32 13.43
CA ALA A 36 -39.10 51.80 14.19
C ALA A 36 -39.54 51.25 15.56
N GLY A 37 -40.48 51.92 16.23
CA GLY A 37 -41.07 51.49 17.50
C GLY A 37 -41.86 50.19 17.37
N TRP A 38 -42.71 50.07 16.35
CA TRP A 38 -43.46 48.84 16.07
C TRP A 38 -42.52 47.66 15.74
N LEU A 39 -41.54 47.86 14.86
CA LEU A 39 -40.55 46.83 14.53
C LEU A 39 -39.77 46.41 15.77
N SER A 40 -39.35 47.36 16.63
CA SER A 40 -38.64 47.06 17.87
C SER A 40 -39.47 46.26 18.86
N GLN A 41 -40.79 46.51 18.94
CA GLN A 41 -41.71 45.76 19.79
C GLN A 41 -41.94 44.34 19.29
N GLN A 42 -42.11 44.16 17.98
CA GLN A 42 -42.34 42.83 17.38
C GLN A 42 -41.09 41.94 17.45
N THR A 43 -39.92 42.55 17.30
CA THR A 43 -38.64 41.83 17.22
C THR A 43 -37.88 41.77 18.54
N GLY A 44 -38.30 42.52 19.57
CA GLY A 44 -37.62 42.58 20.87
C GLY A 44 -36.22 43.22 20.87
N VAL A 45 -35.80 43.83 19.75
CA VAL A 45 -34.45 44.40 19.54
C VAL A 45 -34.62 45.81 18.97
N PRO A 46 -33.80 46.80 19.39
CA PRO A 46 -33.94 48.18 18.92
C PRO A 46 -33.70 48.29 17.41
N VAL A 47 -34.68 48.85 16.70
CA VAL A 47 -34.62 49.22 15.28
C VAL A 47 -34.47 50.72 15.19
N THR A 48 -33.51 51.20 14.41
CA THR A 48 -33.32 52.63 14.14
C THR A 48 -33.24 52.87 12.64
N ILE A 49 -33.80 53.99 12.19
CA ILE A 49 -33.75 54.43 10.79
C ILE A 49 -33.16 55.83 10.82
N GLY A 50 -32.05 56.10 10.14
CA GLY A 50 -31.43 57.42 10.16
C GLY A 50 -32.29 58.47 9.47
N ARG A 51 -32.69 58.19 8.22
CA ARG A 51 -33.53 59.07 7.42
C ARG A 51 -34.62 58.27 6.68
N LEU A 52 -35.84 58.81 6.62
CA LEU A 52 -36.93 58.23 5.83
C LEU A 52 -37.43 59.24 4.80
N VAL A 53 -37.30 58.90 3.52
CA VAL A 53 -37.73 59.74 2.39
C VAL A 53 -38.87 59.05 1.65
N PHE A 54 -39.95 59.80 1.43
CA PHE A 54 -41.10 59.41 0.65
C PHE A 54 -41.28 60.39 -0.50
N ASN A 55 -41.62 59.91 -1.70
CA ASN A 55 -41.90 60.79 -2.81
C ASN A 55 -43.42 61.03 -2.91
N PRO A 56 -43.93 62.24 -2.59
CA PRO A 56 -45.37 62.52 -2.62
C PRO A 56 -45.99 62.46 -4.03
N LEU A 57 -45.19 62.52 -5.10
CA LEU A 57 -45.64 62.32 -6.48
C LEU A 57 -45.70 60.82 -6.87
N HIS A 58 -45.06 59.95 -6.10
CA HIS A 58 -45.04 58.48 -6.25
C HIS A 58 -45.34 57.81 -4.91
N PRO A 59 -46.63 57.73 -4.50
CA PRO A 59 -47.03 57.36 -3.14
C PRO A 59 -46.70 55.91 -2.73
N TYR A 60 -46.09 55.14 -3.63
CA TYR A 60 -45.69 53.76 -3.43
C TYR A 60 -44.16 53.59 -3.33
N THR A 61 -43.39 54.68 -3.25
CA THR A 61 -41.93 54.64 -3.14
C THR A 61 -41.46 55.03 -1.74
N LEU A 62 -40.52 54.26 -1.18
CA LEU A 62 -39.93 54.45 0.14
C LEU A 62 -38.41 54.30 0.05
N LEU A 63 -37.67 55.27 0.57
CA LEU A 63 -36.22 55.19 0.75
C LEU A 63 -35.88 55.39 2.23
N ALA A 64 -35.30 54.36 2.85
CA ALA A 64 -34.79 54.42 4.22
C ALA A 64 -33.25 54.40 4.20
N GLU A 65 -32.62 55.40 4.82
CA GLU A 65 -31.16 55.47 4.94
C GLU A 65 -30.70 55.16 6.37
N GLN A 66 -29.54 54.53 6.51
CA GLN A 66 -28.90 54.18 7.78
C GLN A 66 -29.82 53.35 8.69
N VAL A 67 -30.36 52.25 8.15
CA VAL A 67 -31.22 51.34 8.90
C VAL A 67 -30.36 50.41 9.75
N ARG A 68 -30.65 50.31 11.05
CA ARG A 68 -30.00 49.35 11.96
C ARG A 68 -31.04 48.56 12.73
N TYR A 69 -30.82 47.26 12.82
CA TYR A 69 -31.58 46.33 13.64
C TYR A 69 -30.61 45.69 14.64
N GLY A 70 -30.58 46.25 15.85
CA GLY A 70 -29.57 45.97 16.87
C GLY A 70 -28.14 46.18 16.37
N ASP A 71 -27.24 45.31 16.83
CA ASP A 71 -25.87 45.19 16.31
C ASP A 71 -25.73 44.11 15.24
N ALA A 72 -26.83 43.41 14.92
CA ALA A 72 -26.84 42.26 14.04
C ALA A 72 -27.04 42.63 12.57
N VAL A 73 -27.85 43.65 12.25
CA VAL A 73 -28.09 44.06 10.86
C VAL A 73 -27.93 45.57 10.71
N GLN A 74 -27.18 46.00 9.71
CA GLN A 74 -27.00 47.40 9.34
C GLN A 74 -27.12 47.53 7.82
N LEU A 75 -27.83 48.54 7.32
CA LEU A 75 -27.93 48.85 5.90
C LEU A 75 -27.68 50.35 5.68
N GLU A 76 -26.97 50.69 4.60
CA GLU A 76 -26.76 52.10 4.25
C GLU A 76 -28.03 52.69 3.63
N LYS A 77 -28.65 51.96 2.69
CA LYS A 77 -29.93 52.35 2.08
C LYS A 77 -30.81 51.13 1.81
N LEU A 78 -32.10 51.31 1.97
CA LEU A 78 -33.17 50.40 1.56
C LEU A 78 -34.14 51.19 0.70
N TYR A 79 -34.28 50.80 -0.56
CA TYR A 79 -35.25 51.38 -1.50
C TYR A 79 -36.34 50.34 -1.78
N LEU A 80 -37.58 50.77 -1.74
CA LEU A 80 -38.75 49.94 -1.96
C LEU A 80 -39.73 50.72 -2.83
N GLU A 81 -40.13 50.13 -3.96
CA GLU A 81 -41.21 50.62 -4.81
C GLU A 81 -42.30 49.56 -4.91
N ILE A 82 -43.52 49.92 -4.52
CA ILE A 82 -44.66 49.01 -4.52
C ILE A 82 -45.42 49.17 -5.83
N GLU A 83 -45.64 48.06 -6.54
CA GLU A 83 -46.42 48.06 -7.79
C GLU A 83 -47.92 48.06 -7.48
N HIS A 84 -48.33 47.15 -6.59
CA HIS A 84 -49.73 46.97 -6.22
C HIS A 84 -49.87 46.35 -4.82
N ILE A 85 -50.89 46.77 -4.09
CA ILE A 85 -51.32 46.14 -2.84
C ILE A 85 -52.82 45.88 -2.91
N ASP A 86 -53.20 44.61 -2.83
CA ASP A 86 -54.59 44.22 -2.58
C ASP A 86 -54.76 44.00 -1.07
N TRP A 87 -55.24 45.02 -0.38
CA TRP A 87 -55.47 44.97 1.07
C TRP A 87 -56.54 43.95 1.49
N PHE A 88 -57.44 43.55 0.59
CA PHE A 88 -58.51 42.60 0.91
C PHE A 88 -58.00 41.16 0.87
N ASN A 89 -57.27 40.81 -0.21
CA ASN A 89 -56.68 39.49 -0.37
C ASN A 89 -55.32 39.35 0.33
N ARG A 90 -54.76 40.46 0.82
CA ARG A 90 -53.42 40.56 1.44
C ARG A 90 -52.30 40.15 0.48
N ASP A 91 -52.49 40.44 -0.80
CA ASP A 91 -51.52 40.18 -1.86
C ASP A 91 -50.70 41.43 -2.12
N VAL A 92 -49.38 41.30 -2.02
CA VAL A 92 -48.45 42.42 -2.17
C VAL A 92 -47.52 42.15 -3.35
N ARG A 93 -47.44 43.12 -4.26
CA ARG A 93 -46.51 43.11 -5.38
C ARG A 93 -45.59 44.32 -5.32
N ILE A 94 -44.30 44.05 -5.19
CA ILE A 94 -43.23 45.04 -5.13
C ILE A 94 -42.60 45.13 -6.52
N ALA A 95 -42.50 46.33 -7.07
CA ALA A 95 -41.79 46.57 -8.34
C ALA A 95 -40.28 46.43 -8.13
N HIS A 96 -39.74 47.20 -7.18
CA HIS A 96 -38.30 47.27 -6.93
C HIS A 96 -37.97 47.18 -5.44
N LEU A 97 -36.99 46.35 -5.07
CA LEU A 97 -36.43 46.27 -3.72
C LEU A 97 -34.90 46.29 -3.77
N ASP A 98 -34.29 47.40 -3.38
CA ASP A 98 -32.83 47.53 -3.36
C ASP A 98 -32.28 47.62 -1.93
N LEU A 99 -31.27 46.81 -1.65
CA LEU A 99 -30.53 46.78 -0.39
C LEU A 99 -29.08 47.18 -0.64
N ILE A 100 -28.65 48.34 -0.14
CA ILE A 100 -27.30 48.88 -0.38
C ILE A 100 -26.43 48.74 0.86
N ARG A 101 -25.29 48.07 0.68
CA ARG A 101 -24.28 47.73 1.69
C ARG A 101 -24.85 47.14 2.98
N PRO A 102 -25.69 46.09 2.91
CA PRO A 102 -26.13 45.40 4.11
C PRO A 102 -24.96 44.70 4.80
N VAL A 103 -24.91 44.78 6.12
CA VAL A 103 -23.97 44.06 6.99
C VAL A 103 -24.79 43.24 7.97
N ILE A 104 -24.66 41.92 7.92
CA ILE A 104 -25.43 40.97 8.73
C ILE A 104 -24.46 40.14 9.57
N LYS A 105 -24.69 40.08 10.88
CA LYS A 105 -23.99 39.20 11.83
C LYS A 105 -24.95 38.12 12.31
N LEU A 106 -24.58 36.86 12.11
CA LEU A 106 -25.32 35.68 12.55
C LEU A 106 -24.73 35.12 13.86
N PRO A 107 -25.54 34.46 14.70
CA PRO A 107 -26.99 34.27 14.57
C PRO A 107 -27.76 35.57 14.80
N LEU A 108 -28.91 35.73 14.13
CA LEU A 108 -29.79 36.86 14.39
C LEU A 108 -30.36 36.76 15.83
N PRO A 109 -30.45 37.88 16.56
CA PRO A 109 -30.83 37.88 17.97
C PRO A 109 -32.27 37.41 18.25
N ASN A 110 -33.19 37.51 17.28
CA ASN A 110 -34.57 37.02 17.36
C ASN A 110 -35.10 36.58 15.98
N GLN A 111 -36.21 35.84 15.94
CA GLN A 111 -36.88 35.44 14.70
C GLN A 111 -37.38 36.67 13.92
N LEU A 112 -37.24 36.65 12.59
CA LEU A 112 -37.77 37.69 11.71
C LEU A 112 -39.29 37.82 11.91
N PRO A 113 -39.85 39.04 11.90
CA PRO A 113 -41.27 39.25 12.10
C PRO A 113 -42.06 38.57 10.97
N SER A 114 -43.15 37.88 11.31
CA SER A 114 -44.04 37.32 10.30
C SER A 114 -44.78 38.45 9.58
N LEU A 115 -44.70 38.48 8.26
CA LEU A 115 -45.46 39.43 7.45
C LEU A 115 -46.91 38.94 7.35
N PRO A 116 -47.92 39.77 7.66
CA PRO A 116 -49.32 39.39 7.61
C PRO A 116 -49.88 39.42 6.18
N VAL A 117 -49.17 38.81 5.22
CA VAL A 117 -49.50 38.79 3.78
C VAL A 117 -49.82 37.37 3.32
N HIS A 118 -50.73 37.23 2.35
CA HIS A 118 -51.11 35.95 1.75
C HIS A 118 -50.16 35.57 0.60
N SER A 119 -49.81 36.54 -0.24
CA SER A 119 -48.76 36.41 -1.24
C SER A 119 -47.85 37.64 -1.27
N LEU A 120 -46.58 37.42 -1.59
CA LEU A 120 -45.57 38.46 -1.73
C LEU A 120 -44.69 38.15 -2.94
N THR A 121 -44.78 39.00 -3.95
CA THR A 121 -43.97 38.93 -5.16
C THR A 121 -43.15 40.20 -5.32
N ILE A 122 -41.90 40.05 -5.77
CA ILE A 122 -40.98 41.15 -6.02
C ILE A 122 -40.51 41.00 -7.46
N SER A 123 -40.87 41.95 -8.33
CA SER A 123 -40.52 41.90 -9.75
C SER A 123 -39.02 41.98 -9.95
N ASP A 124 -38.36 42.97 -9.34
CA ASP A 124 -36.91 43.10 -9.33
C ASP A 124 -36.39 43.43 -7.93
N SER A 125 -35.28 42.82 -7.54
CA SER A 125 -34.55 43.15 -6.32
C SER A 125 -33.06 43.21 -6.60
N THR A 126 -32.40 44.23 -6.07
CA THR A 126 -30.94 44.31 -6.07
C THR A 126 -30.39 44.31 -4.66
N ILE A 127 -29.28 43.61 -4.48
CA ILE A 127 -28.46 43.66 -3.27
C ILE A 127 -27.10 44.13 -3.72
N ASP A 128 -26.64 45.27 -3.23
CA ASP A 128 -25.33 45.83 -3.54
C ASP A 128 -24.40 45.64 -2.34
N ASN A 129 -23.31 44.91 -2.55
CA ASN A 129 -22.18 44.79 -1.60
C ASN A 129 -22.57 44.34 -0.17
N LEU A 130 -23.37 43.27 -0.06
CA LEU A 130 -23.68 42.58 1.21
C LEU A 130 -22.42 42.01 1.86
N SER A 131 -22.31 42.20 3.17
CA SER A 131 -21.35 41.51 4.04
C SER A 131 -22.10 40.68 5.08
N LEU A 132 -21.75 39.40 5.20
CA LEU A 132 -22.33 38.47 6.17
C LEU A 132 -21.21 37.87 7.02
N GLN A 133 -21.36 37.90 8.33
CA GLN A 133 -20.38 37.41 9.30
C GLN A 133 -21.05 36.41 10.23
N SER A 134 -20.40 35.28 10.47
CA SER A 134 -20.80 34.26 11.43
C SER A 134 -19.56 33.50 11.89
N GLU A 135 -19.68 32.66 12.93
CA GLU A 135 -18.55 31.82 13.38
C GLU A 135 -18.08 30.83 12.31
N ALA A 136 -18.97 30.37 11.42
CA ALA A 136 -18.67 29.35 10.41
C ALA A 136 -18.49 29.89 8.99
N LEU A 137 -18.76 31.17 8.74
CA LEU A 137 -18.84 31.75 7.40
C LEU A 137 -18.61 33.27 7.44
N THR A 138 -17.67 33.74 6.63
CA THR A 138 -17.51 35.17 6.33
C THR A 138 -17.71 35.39 4.83
N LEU A 139 -18.68 36.22 4.48
CA LEU A 139 -19.00 36.58 3.10
C LEU A 139 -18.85 38.09 2.95
N ARG A 140 -18.14 38.54 1.93
CA ARG A 140 -17.85 39.94 1.67
C ARG A 140 -18.13 40.29 0.23
N GLY A 141 -18.83 41.41 0.05
CA GLY A 141 -19.15 41.97 -1.25
C GLY A 141 -20.00 41.07 -2.13
N LEU A 142 -21.06 40.49 -1.57
CA LEU A 142 -22.10 39.86 -2.38
C LEU A 142 -22.94 40.94 -3.05
N SER A 143 -23.02 40.87 -4.36
CA SER A 143 -23.96 41.63 -5.18
C SER A 143 -24.91 40.65 -5.85
N ALA A 144 -26.22 40.90 -5.71
CA ALA A 144 -27.26 40.05 -6.26
C ALA A 144 -28.26 40.88 -7.06
N SER A 145 -28.76 40.31 -8.15
CA SER A 145 -29.99 40.77 -8.79
C SER A 145 -30.94 39.57 -8.83
N LEU A 146 -32.11 39.71 -8.21
CA LEU A 146 -33.17 38.72 -8.21
C LEU A 146 -34.33 39.29 -9.05
N SER A 147 -34.88 38.48 -9.94
CA SER A 147 -36.07 38.83 -10.72
C SER A 147 -37.16 37.77 -10.57
N ASP A 148 -38.41 38.19 -10.71
CA ASP A 148 -39.61 37.35 -10.56
C ASP A 148 -39.61 36.58 -9.23
N TRP A 149 -39.24 37.27 -8.16
CA TRP A 149 -39.08 36.66 -6.85
C TRP A 149 -40.45 36.46 -6.19
N GLU A 150 -40.97 35.24 -6.27
CA GLU A 150 -42.13 34.78 -5.52
C GLU A 150 -41.66 34.38 -4.11
N LEU A 151 -41.74 35.28 -3.13
CA LEU A 151 -41.22 35.05 -1.77
C LEU A 151 -42.24 34.33 -0.89
N ILE A 152 -43.52 34.68 -1.01
CA ILE A 152 -44.63 34.04 -0.28
C ILE A 152 -45.71 33.70 -1.31
N ASP A 153 -46.02 32.41 -1.46
CA ASP A 153 -47.13 31.92 -2.28
C ASP A 153 -47.77 30.70 -1.59
N PRO A 154 -49.11 30.60 -1.52
CA PRO A 154 -49.80 29.48 -0.85
C PRO A 154 -49.73 28.14 -1.60
N ARG A 155 -49.36 28.13 -2.88
CA ARG A 155 -49.36 26.96 -3.78
C ARG A 155 -47.96 26.58 -4.26
N ARG A 156 -47.01 27.50 -4.27
CA ARG A 156 -45.64 27.30 -4.79
C ARG A 156 -44.58 27.53 -3.72
N GLN A 157 -43.46 26.83 -3.87
CA GLN A 157 -42.27 27.14 -3.07
C GLN A 157 -41.66 28.47 -3.54
N PRO A 158 -40.94 29.19 -2.66
CA PRO A 158 -40.33 30.45 -3.03
C PRO A 158 -39.41 30.29 -4.25
N GLN A 159 -39.55 31.11 -5.27
CA GLN A 159 -38.71 30.99 -6.47
C GLN A 159 -38.20 32.34 -6.95
N ALA A 160 -36.99 32.37 -7.50
CA ALA A 160 -36.40 33.58 -8.08
C ALA A 160 -35.37 33.23 -9.15
N ASN A 161 -35.34 34.00 -10.23
CA ASN A 161 -34.17 34.02 -11.11
C ASN A 161 -33.13 34.93 -10.46
N LEU A 162 -31.86 34.52 -10.42
CA LEU A 162 -30.83 35.27 -9.72
C LEU A 162 -29.52 35.34 -10.50
N THR A 163 -28.87 36.50 -10.42
CA THR A 163 -27.48 36.70 -10.79
C THR A 163 -26.73 37.10 -9.53
N LEU A 164 -25.69 36.34 -9.19
CA LEU A 164 -24.87 36.56 -7.99
C LEU A 164 -23.43 36.81 -8.39
N GLY A 165 -22.81 37.77 -7.72
CA GLY A 165 -21.37 37.97 -7.67
C GLY A 165 -20.93 38.09 -6.22
N ILE A 166 -19.95 37.31 -5.77
CA ILE A 166 -19.41 37.36 -4.41
C ILE A 166 -17.90 37.57 -4.53
N ASN A 167 -17.39 38.65 -3.94
CA ASN A 167 -15.96 38.93 -3.97
C ASN A 167 -15.16 37.89 -3.18
N GLN A 168 -15.64 37.53 -1.99
CA GLN A 168 -14.96 36.59 -1.11
C GLN A 168 -15.96 35.88 -0.19
N LEU A 169 -15.88 34.55 -0.17
CA LEU A 169 -16.60 33.65 0.73
C LEU A 169 -15.58 32.77 1.44
N GLU A 170 -15.41 32.96 2.74
CA GLU A 170 -14.49 32.23 3.58
C GLU A 170 -15.27 31.28 4.49
N THR A 171 -14.84 30.02 4.50
CA THR A 171 -15.26 29.00 5.45
C THR A 171 -14.01 28.45 6.15
N PRO A 172 -14.16 27.71 7.26
CA PRO A 172 -13.02 27.02 7.87
C PRO A 172 -12.28 26.05 6.93
N MET A 173 -12.93 25.54 5.87
CA MET A 173 -12.33 24.54 4.97
C MET A 173 -11.80 25.10 3.65
N PHE A 174 -12.36 26.22 3.17
CA PHE A 174 -11.99 26.79 1.88
C PHE A 174 -12.39 28.26 1.74
N THR A 175 -11.71 28.94 0.82
CA THR A 175 -12.06 30.30 0.38
C THR A 175 -12.46 30.27 -1.09
N LEU A 176 -13.67 30.75 -1.40
CA LEU A 176 -14.09 31.05 -2.76
C LEU A 176 -13.92 32.55 -3.01
N ALA A 177 -13.19 32.91 -4.06
CA ALA A 177 -12.99 34.30 -4.44
C ALA A 177 -13.54 34.57 -5.85
N ARG A 178 -14.09 35.77 -6.04
CA ARG A 178 -14.69 36.20 -7.33
C ARG A 178 -15.71 35.19 -7.86
N LEU A 179 -16.55 34.66 -6.97
CA LEU A 179 -17.61 33.75 -7.35
C LEU A 179 -18.64 34.52 -8.16
N SER A 180 -19.01 34.00 -9.32
CA SER A 180 -20.10 34.53 -10.14
C SER A 180 -20.95 33.39 -10.67
N LEU A 181 -22.27 33.55 -10.59
CA LEU A 181 -23.21 32.60 -11.17
C LEU A 181 -24.47 33.32 -11.62
N LYS A 182 -25.15 32.72 -12.61
CA LYS A 182 -26.50 33.07 -13.02
C LYS A 182 -27.34 31.81 -12.96
N GLY A 183 -28.46 31.85 -12.25
CA GLY A 183 -29.20 30.65 -11.91
C GLY A 183 -30.61 30.94 -11.45
N ARG A 184 -31.22 29.92 -10.85
CA ARG A 184 -32.58 29.93 -10.35
C ARG A 184 -32.59 29.30 -8.95
N LEU A 185 -33.29 29.94 -8.04
CA LEU A 185 -33.59 29.40 -6.72
C LEU A 185 -35.04 28.91 -6.74
N GLU A 186 -35.27 27.65 -6.39
CA GLU A 186 -36.61 27.08 -6.16
C GLU A 186 -36.63 26.42 -4.79
N GLY A 187 -37.40 26.98 -3.86
CA GLY A 187 -37.37 26.66 -2.45
C GLY A 187 -35.97 26.87 -1.85
N GLN A 188 -35.28 25.76 -1.60
CA GLN A 188 -33.91 25.72 -1.09
C GLN A 188 -32.97 24.97 -2.05
N VAL A 189 -33.33 24.92 -3.33
CA VAL A 189 -32.53 24.33 -4.41
C VAL A 189 -32.01 25.46 -5.30
N LEU A 190 -30.69 25.60 -5.35
CA LEU A 190 -30.01 26.55 -6.22
C LEU A 190 -29.48 25.82 -7.44
N SER A 191 -29.94 26.17 -8.63
CA SER A 191 -29.46 25.63 -9.91
C SER A 191 -28.79 26.70 -10.77
N THR A 192 -27.71 26.34 -11.44
CA THR A 192 -27.00 27.22 -12.38
C THR A 192 -26.32 26.39 -13.47
N ASP A 193 -26.39 26.86 -14.72
CA ASP A 193 -25.66 26.24 -15.83
C ASP A 193 -24.17 26.59 -15.80
N ARG A 194 -23.80 27.66 -15.11
CA ARG A 194 -22.43 28.17 -15.07
C ARG A 194 -22.16 28.97 -13.80
N LEU A 195 -21.37 28.38 -12.93
CA LEU A 195 -20.67 28.99 -11.82
C LEU A 195 -19.19 29.11 -12.18
N THR A 196 -18.60 30.28 -11.92
CA THR A 196 -17.15 30.51 -12.03
C THR A 196 -16.63 31.07 -10.72
N THR A 197 -15.55 30.51 -10.18
CA THR A 197 -14.93 31.00 -8.94
C THR A 197 -13.44 30.67 -8.93
N ASN A 198 -12.66 31.45 -8.19
CA ASN A 198 -11.33 31.04 -7.78
C ASN A 198 -11.44 30.19 -6.52
N LEU A 199 -10.75 29.05 -6.50
CA LEU A 199 -10.71 28.11 -5.38
C LEU A 199 -9.33 27.44 -5.37
N PHE A 200 -8.68 27.37 -4.20
CA PHE A 200 -7.35 26.77 -4.03
C PHE A 200 -6.32 27.32 -5.02
N ASP A 201 -6.23 28.66 -5.10
CA ASP A 201 -5.40 29.44 -6.05
C ASP A 201 -5.71 29.25 -7.54
N GLY A 202 -6.60 28.31 -7.89
CA GLY A 202 -6.99 27.97 -9.25
C GLY A 202 -8.34 28.52 -9.66
N LEU A 203 -8.75 28.17 -10.88
CA LEU A 203 -10.05 28.51 -11.46
C LEU A 203 -10.95 27.26 -11.50
N LEU A 204 -12.17 27.42 -11.01
CA LEU A 204 -13.24 26.44 -11.07
C LEU A 204 -14.38 26.98 -11.94
N GLU A 205 -14.81 26.22 -12.93
CA GLU A 205 -16.01 26.48 -13.74
C GLU A 205 -16.90 25.23 -13.75
N THR A 206 -18.18 25.33 -13.44
CA THR A 206 -19.09 24.17 -13.39
C THR A 206 -20.55 24.60 -13.50
N GLY A 207 -21.39 23.75 -14.09
CA GLY A 207 -22.82 23.75 -13.80
C GLY A 207 -23.06 23.12 -12.43
N MET A 208 -24.11 23.53 -11.71
CA MET A 208 -24.36 23.08 -10.35
C MET A 208 -25.85 23.04 -10.00
N VAL A 209 -26.25 22.01 -9.26
CA VAL A 209 -27.50 21.97 -8.49
C VAL A 209 -27.17 21.69 -7.03
N LEU A 210 -27.40 22.67 -6.16
CA LEU A 210 -27.23 22.56 -4.71
C LEU A 210 -28.61 22.45 -4.04
N ASN A 211 -28.92 21.29 -3.46
CA ASN A 211 -30.15 21.06 -2.71
C ASN A 211 -29.82 21.00 -1.21
N TRP A 212 -30.12 22.08 -0.50
CA TRP A 212 -29.76 22.21 0.91
C TRP A 212 -30.55 21.28 1.86
N PRO A 213 -31.87 21.06 1.69
CA PRO A 213 -32.64 20.09 2.49
C PRO A 213 -32.07 18.67 2.43
N GLU A 214 -31.67 18.20 1.24
CA GLU A 214 -31.04 16.90 1.06
C GLU A 214 -29.54 16.91 1.37
N ARG A 215 -28.95 18.11 1.55
CA ARG A 215 -27.51 18.35 1.66
C ARG A 215 -26.75 17.71 0.49
N SER A 216 -27.28 17.85 -0.73
CA SER A 216 -26.73 17.24 -1.94
C SER A 216 -26.23 18.30 -2.92
N LEU A 217 -25.10 17.98 -3.57
CA LEU A 217 -24.46 18.82 -4.58
C LEU A 217 -24.26 18.00 -5.85
N GLN A 218 -24.85 18.46 -6.95
CA GLN A 218 -24.64 17.89 -8.27
C GLN A 218 -23.82 18.88 -9.09
N LEU A 219 -22.74 18.41 -9.70
CA LEU A 219 -21.84 19.19 -10.54
C LEU A 219 -21.89 18.66 -11.97
N HIS A 220 -21.89 19.58 -12.94
CA HIS A 220 -21.97 19.28 -14.36
C HIS A 220 -20.87 20.00 -15.14
N ASP A 221 -20.22 19.31 -16.07
CA ASP A 221 -19.17 19.88 -16.94
C ASP A 221 -18.08 20.66 -16.17
N LEU A 222 -17.64 20.11 -15.03
CA LEU A 222 -16.64 20.72 -14.16
C LEU A 222 -15.32 20.95 -14.92
N LYS A 223 -14.72 22.14 -14.78
CA LYS A 223 -13.38 22.47 -15.25
C LYS A 223 -12.60 23.07 -14.11
N ALA A 224 -11.59 22.33 -13.64
CA ALA A 224 -10.68 22.74 -12.60
C ALA A 224 -9.30 23.00 -13.22
N ARG A 225 -8.72 24.19 -12.98
CA ARG A 225 -7.43 24.58 -13.55
C ARG A 225 -6.52 25.18 -12.50
N ALA A 226 -5.27 24.73 -12.49
CA ALA A 226 -4.19 25.26 -11.63
C ALA A 226 -4.56 25.28 -10.14
N MET A 227 -5.30 24.27 -9.67
CA MET A 227 -5.70 24.16 -8.26
C MET A 227 -4.60 23.50 -7.43
N ARG A 228 -4.36 24.02 -6.22
CA ARG A 228 -3.37 23.51 -5.27
C ARG A 228 -4.03 23.24 -3.92
N LEU A 229 -4.25 21.96 -3.62
CA LEU A 229 -4.90 21.53 -2.39
C LEU A 229 -3.85 21.12 -1.36
N GLU A 230 -3.79 21.85 -0.25
CA GLU A 230 -3.00 21.50 0.93
C GLU A 230 -3.92 20.82 1.94
N LEU A 231 -3.85 19.49 2.05
CA LEU A 231 -4.76 18.71 2.91
C LEU A 231 -4.53 18.98 4.40
N GLY A 232 -3.34 19.44 4.80
CA GLY A 232 -3.02 19.81 6.18
C GLY A 232 -3.77 21.06 6.66
N ASP A 233 -4.22 21.93 5.74
CA ASP A 233 -4.94 23.15 6.07
C ASP A 233 -6.45 22.93 6.26
N ILE A 234 -6.95 21.72 6.00
CA ILE A 234 -8.38 21.39 6.14
C ILE A 234 -8.63 20.91 7.57
N PRO A 235 -9.32 21.69 8.42
CA PRO A 235 -9.55 21.30 9.80
C PRO A 235 -10.46 20.07 9.90
N PRO A 236 -10.26 19.20 10.91
CA PRO A 236 -11.15 18.07 11.14
C PRO A 236 -12.55 18.57 11.52
N GLY A 237 -13.57 18.10 10.81
CA GLY A 237 -14.96 18.49 11.04
C GLY A 237 -15.95 17.70 10.17
N GLU A 238 -17.23 17.79 10.50
CA GLU A 238 -18.28 17.21 9.65
C GLU A 238 -18.44 18.04 8.37
N PHE A 239 -18.28 17.37 7.22
CA PHE A 239 -18.55 17.99 5.93
C PHE A 239 -20.05 18.34 5.83
N PRO A 240 -20.43 19.56 5.39
CA PRO A 240 -21.82 20.01 5.44
C PRO A 240 -22.74 19.25 4.47
N LEU A 241 -22.19 18.71 3.39
CA LEU A 241 -22.93 17.94 2.40
C LEU A 241 -22.92 16.45 2.74
N ARG A 242 -24.02 15.77 2.43
CA ARG A 242 -24.19 14.32 2.56
C ARG A 242 -24.01 13.57 1.26
N ARG A 243 -24.10 14.25 0.12
CA ARG A 243 -23.91 13.64 -1.20
C ARG A 243 -23.28 14.63 -2.17
N ILE A 244 -22.32 14.15 -2.96
CA ILE A 244 -21.72 14.89 -4.07
C ILE A 244 -21.72 13.98 -5.29
N THR A 245 -22.24 14.47 -6.41
CA THR A 245 -22.18 13.76 -7.69
C THR A 245 -21.60 14.64 -8.77
N LEU A 246 -20.79 14.06 -9.65
CA LEU A 246 -20.23 14.72 -10.82
C LEU A 246 -20.31 13.78 -12.02
N ASP A 247 -20.91 14.25 -13.11
CA ASP A 247 -21.02 13.50 -14.36
C ASP A 247 -19.67 13.41 -15.10
N ARG A 248 -19.00 14.55 -15.27
CA ARG A 248 -17.73 14.74 -15.96
C ARG A 248 -17.03 16.01 -15.47
N GLY A 249 -15.79 15.86 -15.04
CA GLY A 249 -14.88 16.95 -14.74
C GLY A 249 -13.57 16.84 -15.52
N GLN A 250 -13.11 17.97 -16.04
CA GLN A 250 -11.78 18.16 -16.65
C GLN A 250 -10.86 18.81 -15.63
N LEU A 251 -9.75 18.15 -15.33
CA LEU A 251 -8.74 18.61 -14.39
C LEU A 251 -7.48 18.97 -15.17
N ALA A 252 -6.94 20.17 -14.97
CA ALA A 252 -5.69 20.60 -15.58
C ALA A 252 -4.78 21.24 -14.52
N GLN A 253 -3.56 20.72 -14.39
CA GLN A 253 -2.56 21.19 -13.43
C GLN A 253 -3.09 21.21 -11.98
N VAL A 254 -3.82 20.16 -11.59
CA VAL A 254 -4.28 20.01 -10.20
C VAL A 254 -3.18 19.34 -9.39
N SER A 255 -2.82 19.93 -8.24
CA SER A 255 -1.85 19.35 -7.32
C SER A 255 -2.45 19.20 -5.93
N ILE A 256 -2.10 18.11 -5.25
CA ILE A 256 -2.57 17.76 -3.91
C ILE A 256 -1.34 17.42 -3.07
N ASN A 257 -1.22 18.09 -1.93
CA ASN A 257 -0.12 17.89 -0.98
C ASN A 257 -0.69 17.57 0.40
N ALA A 258 -0.10 16.58 1.05
CA ALA A 258 -0.36 16.21 2.43
C ALA A 258 0.97 16.09 3.17
N ILE A 259 1.44 17.22 3.71
CA ILE A 259 2.77 17.34 4.31
C ILE A 259 2.95 16.34 5.46
N ASP A 260 1.96 16.20 6.35
CA ASP A 260 2.01 15.27 7.48
C ASP A 260 2.09 13.79 7.08
N GLN A 261 1.69 13.46 5.85
CA GLN A 261 1.75 12.10 5.29
C GLN A 261 2.91 11.92 4.32
N GLU A 262 3.75 12.95 4.17
CA GLU A 262 4.83 13.06 3.18
C GLU A 262 4.37 12.76 1.75
N LEU A 263 3.09 13.00 1.44
CA LEU A 263 2.48 12.65 0.15
C LEU A 263 2.32 13.90 -0.71
N SER A 264 2.81 13.83 -1.95
CA SER A 264 2.57 14.85 -2.98
C SER A 264 2.08 14.21 -4.26
N LEU A 265 1.09 14.85 -4.90
CA LEU A 265 0.57 14.51 -6.22
C LEU A 265 0.58 15.79 -7.05
N ASN A 266 1.48 15.86 -8.02
CA ASN A 266 1.74 17.11 -8.72
C ASN A 266 1.30 17.05 -10.19
N ASN A 267 0.72 18.16 -10.63
CA ASN A 267 0.39 18.41 -12.03
C ASN A 267 -0.50 17.33 -12.66
N PHE A 268 -1.58 16.93 -11.98
CA PHE A 268 -2.58 16.04 -12.56
C PHE A 268 -3.31 16.74 -13.73
N ASN A 269 -3.39 16.06 -14.87
CA ASN A 269 -4.14 16.46 -16.05
C ASN A 269 -4.98 15.29 -16.55
N GLY A 270 -6.29 15.43 -16.57
CA GLY A 270 -7.17 14.32 -16.91
C GLY A 270 -8.65 14.60 -16.78
N GLN A 271 -9.42 13.53 -16.67
CA GLN A 271 -10.86 13.54 -16.53
C GLN A 271 -11.32 12.67 -15.37
N LEU A 272 -12.28 13.16 -14.61
CA LEU A 272 -13.03 12.43 -13.60
C LEU A 272 -14.48 12.28 -14.09
N THR A 273 -15.02 11.07 -14.16
CA THR A 273 -16.39 10.83 -14.64
C THR A 273 -17.17 9.94 -13.70
N ALA A 274 -18.50 10.12 -13.70
CA ALA A 274 -19.46 9.38 -12.89
C ALA A 274 -19.06 9.28 -11.41
N PHE A 275 -18.55 10.39 -10.86
CA PHE A 275 -18.17 10.46 -9.46
C PHE A 275 -19.43 10.53 -8.59
N ASP A 276 -19.51 9.65 -7.59
CA ASP A 276 -20.56 9.67 -6.56
C ASP A 276 -19.89 9.45 -5.21
N TRP A 277 -20.19 10.34 -4.27
CA TRP A 277 -19.79 10.22 -2.88
C TRP A 277 -21.00 10.45 -1.99
N GLN A 278 -21.10 9.64 -0.94
CA GLN A 278 -22.10 9.80 0.12
C GLN A 278 -21.43 9.75 1.48
N ALA A 279 -21.97 10.50 2.44
CA ALA A 279 -21.45 10.51 3.80
C ALA A 279 -21.48 9.09 4.40
N GLY A 280 -20.33 8.65 4.92
CA GLY A 280 -20.14 7.32 5.49
C GLY A 280 -19.80 6.21 4.49
N SER A 281 -19.70 6.50 3.18
CA SER A 281 -19.23 5.56 2.17
C SER A 281 -17.93 6.02 1.51
N GLN A 282 -17.21 5.06 0.93
CA GLN A 282 -16.12 5.38 0.00
C GLN A 282 -16.70 5.88 -1.33
N PRO A 283 -16.01 6.81 -2.01
CA PRO A 283 -16.48 7.32 -3.29
C PRO A 283 -16.41 6.26 -4.39
N SER A 284 -17.17 6.46 -5.47
CA SER A 284 -17.01 5.72 -6.73
C SER A 284 -16.81 6.66 -7.91
N GLY A 285 -16.17 6.19 -8.98
CA GLY A 285 -15.95 6.96 -10.19
C GLY A 285 -14.86 6.39 -11.09
N TYR A 286 -14.60 7.09 -12.19
CA TYR A 286 -13.53 6.78 -13.13
C TYR A 286 -12.62 7.99 -13.31
N LEU A 287 -11.33 7.79 -13.14
CA LEU A 287 -10.30 8.79 -13.35
C LEU A 287 -9.40 8.31 -14.49
N ALA A 288 -9.09 9.20 -15.44
CA ALA A 288 -8.16 8.90 -16.53
C ALA A 288 -7.31 10.13 -16.82
N GLY A 289 -6.00 9.96 -16.98
CA GLY A 289 -5.13 11.09 -17.24
C GLY A 289 -3.64 10.81 -17.01
N THR A 290 -2.93 11.89 -16.75
CA THR A 290 -1.50 11.93 -16.48
C THR A 290 -1.24 12.66 -15.17
N LEU A 291 -0.21 12.24 -14.45
CA LEU A 291 0.32 12.88 -13.25
C LEU A 291 1.81 13.14 -13.48
N GLY A 292 2.25 14.37 -13.22
CA GLY A 292 3.64 14.75 -13.43
C GLY A 292 4.57 13.96 -12.52
N ASP A 293 4.27 13.98 -11.23
CA ASP A 293 5.01 13.24 -10.21
C ASP A 293 4.13 12.91 -9.00
N MET A 294 4.46 11.80 -8.34
CA MET A 294 3.92 11.38 -7.06
C MET A 294 5.07 11.08 -6.11
N GLY A 295 5.11 11.75 -4.97
CA GLY A 295 6.12 11.54 -3.94
C GLY A 295 5.53 10.94 -2.66
N ARG A 296 6.25 10.01 -2.05
CA ARG A 296 6.07 9.61 -0.64
C ARG A 296 7.44 9.42 0.02
N GLY A 297 7.92 10.43 0.75
CA GLY A 297 9.28 10.42 1.30
C GLY A 297 10.34 10.28 0.21
N LEU A 298 11.15 9.21 0.25
CA LEU A 298 12.18 8.91 -0.77
C LEU A 298 11.62 8.21 -2.03
N PHE A 299 10.36 7.77 -2.00
CA PHE A 299 9.72 7.13 -3.15
C PHE A 299 9.16 8.20 -4.09
N GLN A 300 9.61 8.19 -5.34
CA GLN A 300 9.13 9.10 -6.37
C GLN A 300 8.74 8.32 -7.62
N LEU A 301 7.51 8.58 -8.08
CA LEU A 301 7.01 8.15 -9.38
C LEU A 301 6.90 9.38 -10.27
N GLU A 302 7.22 9.20 -11.55
CA GLU A 302 7.22 10.29 -12.52
C GLU A 302 6.48 9.91 -13.80
N ALA A 303 5.94 10.92 -14.48
CA ALA A 303 5.27 10.80 -15.77
C ALA A 303 4.23 9.67 -15.80
N ILE A 304 3.44 9.57 -14.73
CA ILE A 304 2.44 8.51 -14.58
C ILE A 304 1.30 8.79 -15.55
N GLU A 305 0.90 7.81 -16.32
CA GLU A 305 -0.28 7.84 -17.17
C GLU A 305 -1.15 6.63 -16.83
N GLY A 306 -2.45 6.82 -16.76
CA GLY A 306 -3.31 5.69 -16.48
C GLY A 306 -4.78 5.97 -16.31
N LYS A 307 -5.47 4.91 -15.92
CA LYS A 307 -6.89 4.86 -15.63
C LYS A 307 -7.09 4.21 -14.27
N LEU A 308 -8.04 4.73 -13.52
CA LEU A 308 -8.46 4.23 -12.22
C LEU A 308 -9.98 4.16 -12.21
N ALA A 309 -10.54 2.98 -12.01
CA ALA A 309 -11.93 2.80 -11.65
C ALA A 309 -12.00 2.47 -10.16
N PHE A 310 -12.79 3.19 -9.41
CA PHE A 310 -12.90 3.00 -7.96
C PHE A 310 -14.35 2.92 -7.53
N SER A 311 -14.60 2.09 -6.52
CA SER A 311 -15.89 1.87 -5.89
C SER A 311 -15.68 1.38 -4.46
N PRO A 312 -16.72 1.35 -3.61
CA PRO A 312 -16.58 0.87 -2.23
C PRO A 312 -16.07 -0.57 -2.06
N ARG A 313 -16.19 -1.42 -3.10
CA ARG A 313 -15.79 -2.82 -3.04
C ARG A 313 -14.55 -3.14 -3.87
N GLN A 314 -14.28 -2.34 -4.90
CA GLN A 314 -13.32 -2.68 -5.93
C GLN A 314 -12.59 -1.44 -6.42
N LEU A 315 -11.28 -1.59 -6.56
CA LEU A 315 -10.39 -0.64 -7.21
C LEU A 315 -9.68 -1.34 -8.36
N ASP A 316 -9.82 -0.84 -9.58
CA ASP A 316 -9.09 -1.30 -10.77
C ASP A 316 -8.19 -0.17 -11.24
N ALA A 317 -6.91 -0.48 -11.47
CA ALA A 317 -5.94 0.50 -11.94
C ALA A 317 -5.11 -0.06 -13.09
N GLU A 318 -4.90 0.77 -14.11
CA GLU A 318 -3.98 0.56 -15.23
C GLU A 318 -3.05 1.77 -15.25
N LEU A 319 -1.79 1.59 -14.84
CA LEU A 319 -0.82 2.67 -14.67
C LEU A 319 0.49 2.32 -15.38
N ARG A 320 1.08 3.31 -16.05
CA ARG A 320 2.43 3.24 -16.61
C ARG A 320 3.20 4.50 -16.24
N GLY A 321 4.50 4.42 -16.07
CA GLY A 321 5.31 5.59 -15.73
C GLY A 321 6.77 5.22 -15.45
N LYS A 322 7.45 6.11 -14.74
CA LYS A 322 8.85 5.94 -14.33
C LYS A 322 9.00 5.87 -12.82
N ALA A 323 9.94 5.05 -12.37
CA ALA A 323 10.33 4.93 -10.98
C ALA A 323 11.77 4.42 -10.89
N TYR A 324 12.55 4.93 -9.93
CA TYR A 324 13.90 4.41 -9.65
C TYR A 324 14.80 4.31 -10.90
N GLU A 325 14.86 5.37 -11.71
CA GLU A 325 15.60 5.43 -13.00
C GLU A 325 15.03 4.55 -14.14
N GLY A 326 14.05 3.70 -13.85
CA GLY A 326 13.45 2.77 -14.81
C GLY A 326 11.98 3.07 -15.15
N GLU A 327 11.33 2.10 -15.79
CA GLU A 327 9.94 2.17 -16.24
C GLU A 327 9.09 1.06 -15.60
N PHE A 328 7.83 1.39 -15.29
CA PHE A 328 6.84 0.41 -14.84
C PHE A 328 5.58 0.43 -15.70
N ASN A 329 4.94 -0.72 -15.75
CA ASN A 329 3.55 -0.89 -16.17
C ASN A 329 2.86 -1.83 -15.17
N VAL A 330 1.68 -1.44 -14.69
CA VAL A 330 0.91 -2.23 -13.74
C VAL A 330 -0.58 -2.18 -14.08
N GLU A 331 -1.18 -3.37 -14.18
CA GLU A 331 -2.62 -3.56 -14.22
C GLU A 331 -3.03 -4.40 -13.00
N LEU A 332 -3.82 -3.81 -12.10
CA LEU A 332 -4.25 -4.45 -10.86
C LEU A 332 -5.74 -4.29 -10.60
N ALA A 333 -6.28 -5.19 -9.80
CA ALA A 333 -7.60 -5.08 -9.20
C ALA A 333 -7.50 -5.43 -7.71
N LEU A 334 -8.09 -4.62 -6.85
CA LEU A 334 -8.13 -4.81 -5.40
C LEU A 334 -9.59 -4.92 -4.95
N ASP A 335 -9.96 -6.08 -4.39
CA ASP A 335 -11.20 -6.23 -3.63
C ASP A 335 -10.92 -5.83 -2.18
N THR A 336 -11.49 -4.69 -1.77
CA THR A 336 -11.26 -4.07 -0.46
C THR A 336 -11.94 -4.84 0.68
N GLN A 337 -13.03 -5.56 0.39
CA GLN A 337 -13.76 -6.34 1.40
C GLN A 337 -13.10 -7.70 1.65
N GLN A 338 -12.60 -8.35 0.60
CA GLN A 338 -11.94 -9.65 0.69
C GLN A 338 -10.44 -9.54 0.96
N GLN A 339 -9.87 -8.33 0.95
CA GLN A 339 -8.43 -8.10 0.98
C GLN A 339 -7.69 -8.96 -0.07
N LYS A 340 -8.24 -8.93 -1.29
CA LYS A 340 -7.76 -9.72 -2.42
C LYS A 340 -7.15 -8.81 -3.47
N LEU A 341 -5.86 -8.97 -3.72
CA LEU A 341 -5.14 -8.29 -4.79
C LEU A 341 -5.00 -9.22 -6.00
N ILE A 342 -5.41 -8.76 -7.17
CA ILE A 342 -5.19 -9.42 -8.45
C ILE A 342 -4.21 -8.57 -9.25
N LEU A 343 -3.01 -9.07 -9.46
CA LEU A 343 -2.01 -8.49 -10.34
C LEU A 343 -2.18 -9.11 -11.72
N LYS A 344 -2.81 -8.39 -12.64
CA LYS A 344 -3.10 -8.89 -14.00
C LYS A 344 -1.85 -8.82 -14.87
N ASP A 345 -1.13 -7.71 -14.81
CA ASP A 345 0.18 -7.54 -15.42
C ASP A 345 1.03 -6.61 -14.54
N LEU A 346 2.29 -6.95 -14.33
CA LEU A 346 3.29 -6.08 -13.72
C LEU A 346 4.57 -6.23 -14.51
N ALA A 347 5.03 -5.15 -15.13
CA ALA A 347 6.31 -5.10 -15.80
C ALA A 347 7.16 -4.01 -15.16
N LEU A 348 8.35 -4.37 -14.69
CA LEU A 348 9.36 -3.44 -14.18
C LEU A 348 10.62 -3.58 -15.03
N SER A 349 11.21 -2.46 -15.46
CA SER A 349 12.39 -2.48 -16.33
C SER A 349 13.41 -1.44 -15.92
N GLY A 350 14.68 -1.86 -15.79
CA GLY A 350 15.83 -0.97 -15.61
C GLY A 350 15.82 -0.16 -14.31
N MET A 351 15.18 -0.66 -13.25
CA MET A 351 15.10 0.05 -11.96
C MET A 351 16.28 -0.26 -11.04
N ASP A 352 16.75 0.76 -10.29
CA ASP A 352 17.67 0.62 -9.16
C ASP A 352 16.93 0.84 -7.82
N ILE A 353 16.46 -0.26 -7.25
CA ILE A 353 15.57 -0.28 -6.09
C ILE A 353 16.40 -0.44 -4.81
N SER A 354 16.38 0.58 -3.96
CA SER A 354 16.95 0.54 -2.61
C SER A 354 15.85 0.33 -1.58
N LEU A 355 15.86 -0.82 -0.90
CA LEU A 355 14.88 -1.19 0.13
C LEU A 355 15.43 -0.76 1.51
N PRO A 356 14.74 0.14 2.23
CA PRO A 356 15.21 0.69 3.51
C PRO A 356 15.11 -0.34 4.64
N GLN A 357 15.83 -0.12 5.74
CA GLN A 357 15.72 -0.94 6.94
C GLN A 357 14.26 -1.03 7.44
N GLY A 358 13.76 -2.23 7.74
CA GLY A 358 12.40 -2.46 8.24
C GLY A 358 11.34 -2.69 7.15
N TRP A 359 11.68 -2.52 5.87
CA TRP A 359 10.72 -2.64 4.75
C TRP A 359 9.94 -3.96 4.76
N TRP A 360 10.59 -5.05 5.18
CA TRP A 360 9.96 -6.36 5.21
C TRP A 360 8.89 -6.46 6.29
N GLN A 361 9.13 -5.88 7.46
CA GLN A 361 8.16 -5.85 8.55
C GLN A 361 6.95 -4.99 8.17
N ASP A 362 7.19 -3.84 7.53
CA ASP A 362 6.13 -2.97 7.02
C ASP A 362 5.26 -3.69 5.98
N TRP A 363 5.90 -4.39 5.04
CA TRP A 363 5.19 -5.22 4.05
C TRP A 363 4.34 -6.32 4.72
N GLN A 364 4.87 -7.00 5.73
CA GLN A 364 4.14 -8.04 6.45
C GLN A 364 2.87 -7.50 7.16
N GLY A 365 2.91 -6.25 7.62
CA GLY A 365 1.75 -5.59 8.24
C GLY A 365 0.64 -5.24 7.23
N TRP A 366 0.99 -4.99 5.97
CA TRP A 366 0.05 -4.50 4.95
C TRP A 366 -0.33 -5.54 3.89
N ARG A 367 0.30 -6.72 3.90
CA ARG A 367 0.08 -7.75 2.87
C ARG A 367 -1.40 -8.17 2.79
N PRO A 368 -1.99 -8.23 1.58
CA PRO A 368 -3.32 -8.80 1.38
C PRO A 368 -3.39 -10.26 1.84
N GLN A 369 -4.57 -10.72 2.29
CA GLN A 369 -4.79 -12.14 2.63
C GLN A 369 -4.62 -13.05 1.41
N GLN A 370 -4.96 -12.50 0.25
CA GLN A 370 -4.98 -13.19 -1.02
C GLN A 370 -4.29 -12.35 -2.11
N ILE A 371 -3.32 -12.98 -2.80
CA ILE A 371 -2.66 -12.38 -3.97
C ILE A 371 -2.79 -13.35 -5.14
N ASP A 372 -3.38 -12.90 -6.24
CA ASP A 372 -3.46 -13.64 -7.51
C ASP A 372 -2.58 -12.92 -8.54
N ILE A 373 -1.47 -13.54 -8.96
CA ILE A 373 -0.54 -13.02 -9.97
C ILE A 373 -0.79 -13.75 -11.28
N ARG A 374 -1.34 -13.05 -12.28
CA ARG A 374 -1.48 -13.59 -13.63
C ARG A 374 -0.18 -13.48 -14.41
N LYS A 375 0.47 -12.32 -14.35
CA LYS A 375 1.73 -12.06 -15.03
C LYS A 375 2.55 -11.02 -14.24
N LEU A 376 3.82 -11.34 -14.04
CA LEU A 376 4.82 -10.47 -13.44
C LEU A 376 6.13 -10.67 -14.21
N ALA A 377 6.72 -9.58 -14.67
CA ALA A 377 7.90 -9.56 -15.50
C ALA A 377 8.88 -8.48 -15.03
N PHE A 378 10.11 -8.87 -14.75
CA PHE A 378 11.21 -7.97 -14.41
C PHE A 378 12.28 -8.05 -15.48
N ASP A 379 12.81 -6.91 -15.90
CA ASP A 379 13.94 -6.83 -16.83
C ASP A 379 15.05 -5.93 -16.26
N LYS A 380 16.26 -6.50 -16.11
CA LYS A 380 17.48 -5.79 -15.69
C LYS A 380 17.31 -4.96 -14.42
N LEU A 381 16.62 -5.51 -13.43
CA LEU A 381 16.49 -4.83 -12.14
C LEU A 381 17.78 -4.94 -11.33
N LYS A 382 18.01 -3.91 -10.53
CA LYS A 382 18.97 -3.91 -9.43
C LYS A 382 18.19 -3.69 -8.14
N VAL A 383 18.40 -4.55 -7.15
CA VAL A 383 17.71 -4.50 -5.86
C VAL A 383 18.74 -4.62 -4.75
N LEU A 384 18.72 -3.68 -3.82
CA LEU A 384 19.60 -3.67 -2.65
C LEU A 384 18.76 -3.51 -1.39
N SER A 385 18.84 -4.48 -0.49
CA SER A 385 18.19 -4.44 0.82
C SER A 385 19.17 -4.00 1.90
N PHE A 386 18.82 -2.93 2.60
CA PHE A 386 19.52 -2.46 3.81
C PHE A 386 18.89 -3.02 5.10
N ASP A 387 18.00 -4.01 4.96
CA ASP A 387 17.39 -4.71 6.09
C ASP A 387 18.20 -5.96 6.44
N ASP A 388 18.79 -5.98 7.64
CA ASP A 388 19.61 -7.10 8.14
C ASP A 388 18.81 -8.41 8.26
N THR A 389 17.47 -8.36 8.31
CA THR A 389 16.63 -9.56 8.30
C THR A 389 16.53 -10.22 6.93
N LEU A 390 16.81 -9.46 5.86
CA LEU A 390 16.87 -9.90 4.47
C LEU A 390 18.06 -9.23 3.76
N PRO A 391 19.31 -9.63 4.08
CA PRO A 391 20.52 -9.05 3.50
C PRO A 391 20.67 -9.55 2.06
N LEU A 392 20.02 -8.84 1.14
CA LEU A 392 19.87 -9.24 -0.26
C LEU A 392 20.41 -8.14 -1.18
N SER A 393 21.28 -8.55 -2.12
CA SER A 393 21.64 -7.74 -3.28
C SER A 393 21.43 -8.56 -4.55
N LEU A 394 20.70 -8.00 -5.51
CA LEU A 394 20.44 -8.59 -6.81
C LEU A 394 20.81 -7.59 -7.90
N THR A 395 21.58 -8.03 -8.88
CA THR A 395 21.98 -7.20 -10.03
C THR A 395 21.68 -7.93 -11.33
N GLY A 396 21.16 -7.20 -12.32
CA GLY A 396 20.79 -7.75 -13.62
C GLY A 396 19.66 -8.78 -13.52
N TRP A 397 18.75 -8.57 -12.57
CA TRP A 397 17.67 -9.51 -12.28
C TRP A 397 16.58 -9.45 -13.34
N GLN A 398 16.28 -10.61 -13.91
CA GLN A 398 15.15 -10.87 -14.78
C GLN A 398 14.28 -11.92 -14.12
N LEU A 399 12.98 -11.69 -14.09
CA LEU A 399 12.00 -12.62 -13.53
C LEU A 399 10.80 -12.66 -14.46
N TYR A 400 10.25 -13.83 -14.69
CA TYR A 400 8.95 -14.03 -15.30
C TYR A 400 8.17 -15.01 -14.43
N LEU A 401 7.04 -14.55 -13.90
CA LEU A 401 6.15 -15.33 -13.05
C LEU A 401 4.74 -15.22 -13.61
N ASN A 402 4.07 -16.36 -13.79
CA ASN A 402 2.68 -16.37 -14.23
C ASN A 402 1.82 -17.35 -13.43
N ASP A 403 0.52 -17.04 -13.43
CA ASP A 403 -0.54 -17.88 -12.88
C ASP A 403 -0.31 -18.38 -11.43
N LEU A 404 0.28 -17.56 -10.56
CA LEU A 404 0.53 -17.88 -9.15
C LEU A 404 -0.55 -17.33 -8.22
N ALA A 405 -1.09 -18.16 -7.36
CA ALA A 405 -1.98 -17.81 -6.27
C ALA A 405 -1.23 -17.92 -4.94
N LEU A 406 -1.32 -16.90 -4.10
CA LEU A 406 -0.88 -16.92 -2.72
C LEU A 406 -2.10 -16.77 -1.81
N ARG A 407 -2.28 -17.72 -0.90
CA ARG A 407 -3.29 -17.70 0.16
C ARG A 407 -2.55 -17.77 1.48
N GLY A 408 -2.37 -16.63 2.16
CA GLY A 408 -1.37 -16.52 3.24
C GLY A 408 0.02 -16.93 2.76
N ASN A 409 0.62 -17.95 3.40
CA ASN A 409 1.94 -18.49 3.02
C ASN A 409 1.87 -19.74 2.13
N GLN A 410 0.69 -20.06 1.57
CA GLN A 410 0.49 -21.24 0.74
C GLN A 410 0.39 -20.85 -0.75
N PRO A 411 1.46 -21.08 -1.53
CA PRO A 411 1.42 -20.93 -2.97
C PRO A 411 0.63 -22.06 -3.65
N GLY A 412 -0.08 -21.71 -4.71
CA GLY A 412 -0.82 -22.63 -5.57
C GLY A 412 -0.93 -22.08 -6.99
N PRO A 413 -1.27 -22.90 -7.99
CA PRO A 413 -1.52 -22.42 -9.33
C PRO A 413 -2.91 -21.76 -9.44
N LEU A 414 -3.01 -20.66 -10.18
CA LEU A 414 -4.28 -20.03 -10.56
C LEU A 414 -4.98 -20.82 -11.67
N LEU A 415 -4.25 -21.22 -12.71
CA LEU A 415 -4.78 -21.84 -13.93
C LEU A 415 -4.04 -23.15 -14.25
N GLY A 416 -4.20 -24.16 -13.41
CA GLY A 416 -3.66 -25.51 -13.62
C GLY A 416 -2.14 -25.64 -13.46
N ARG A 417 -1.37 -24.60 -13.79
CA ARG A 417 0.07 -24.48 -13.56
C ARG A 417 0.47 -23.04 -13.28
N ALA A 418 1.50 -22.83 -12.47
CA ALA A 418 2.21 -21.56 -12.32
C ALA A 418 3.66 -21.76 -12.73
N ARG A 419 4.24 -20.84 -13.49
CA ARG A 419 5.64 -20.93 -13.94
C ARG A 419 6.45 -19.78 -13.37
N ILE A 420 7.68 -20.10 -12.97
CA ILE A 420 8.69 -19.12 -12.57
C ILE A 420 9.96 -19.34 -13.39
N GLU A 421 10.40 -18.29 -14.06
CA GLU A 421 11.69 -18.22 -14.75
C GLU A 421 12.45 -17.03 -14.18
N SER A 422 13.66 -17.23 -13.66
CA SER A 422 14.48 -16.15 -13.12
C SER A 422 15.90 -16.26 -13.65
N LYS A 423 16.51 -15.12 -13.95
CA LYS A 423 17.92 -15.00 -14.30
C LYS A 423 18.53 -13.84 -13.54
N TRP A 424 19.78 -13.96 -13.13
CA TRP A 424 20.48 -12.87 -12.46
C TRP A 424 21.95 -12.87 -12.87
N PHE A 425 22.53 -11.68 -12.94
CA PHE A 425 23.96 -11.53 -13.15
C PHE A 425 24.72 -11.81 -11.84
N GLU A 426 24.27 -11.20 -10.75
CA GLU A 426 24.84 -11.40 -9.41
C GLU A 426 23.73 -11.37 -8.36
N LEU A 427 23.77 -12.34 -7.46
CA LEU A 427 22.93 -12.46 -6.28
C LEU A 427 23.87 -12.59 -5.09
N VAL A 428 23.74 -11.71 -4.11
CA VAL A 428 24.41 -11.83 -2.82
C VAL A 428 23.37 -11.96 -1.73
N TRP A 429 23.46 -13.02 -0.95
CA TRP A 429 22.58 -13.27 0.18
C TRP A 429 23.39 -13.74 1.38
N ASP A 430 23.36 -12.98 2.46
CA ASP A 430 24.05 -13.29 3.73
C ASP A 430 25.51 -13.74 3.55
N GLY A 431 26.24 -13.03 2.68
CA GLY A 431 27.65 -13.31 2.36
C GLY A 431 27.89 -14.37 1.27
N LEU A 432 26.89 -15.14 0.86
CA LEU A 432 26.98 -16.01 -0.32
C LEU A 432 26.79 -15.21 -1.59
N SER A 433 27.68 -15.41 -2.56
CA SER A 433 27.56 -14.84 -3.90
C SER A 433 27.23 -15.94 -4.91
N ALA A 434 26.32 -15.64 -5.83
CA ALA A 434 25.93 -16.49 -6.94
C ALA A 434 25.84 -15.63 -8.20
N ARG A 435 26.51 -16.06 -9.27
CA ARG A 435 26.64 -15.31 -10.52
C ARG A 435 26.09 -16.09 -11.70
N ASN A 436 25.67 -15.35 -12.72
CA ASN A 436 25.13 -15.89 -13.98
C ASN A 436 24.10 -16.99 -13.74
N GLY A 437 23.20 -16.77 -12.78
CA GLY A 437 22.27 -17.79 -12.35
C GLY A 437 21.02 -17.84 -13.21
N THR A 438 20.48 -19.04 -13.38
CA THR A 438 19.21 -19.31 -14.07
C THR A 438 18.37 -20.28 -13.25
N LEU A 439 17.09 -19.96 -13.08
CA LEU A 439 16.07 -20.75 -12.40
C LEU A 439 14.87 -20.91 -13.36
N ASP A 440 14.40 -22.14 -13.54
CA ASP A 440 13.14 -22.45 -14.23
C ASP A 440 12.39 -23.50 -13.41
N GLY A 441 11.16 -23.17 -13.04
CA GLY A 441 10.32 -24.02 -12.21
C GLY A 441 8.84 -23.89 -12.54
N GLU A 442 8.09 -24.92 -12.16
CA GLU A 442 6.65 -25.04 -12.37
C GLU A 442 5.99 -25.56 -11.08
N LEU A 443 4.81 -25.03 -10.80
CA LEU A 443 3.95 -25.48 -9.71
C LEU A 443 2.62 -25.96 -10.30
N THR A 444 2.28 -27.21 -10.03
CA THR A 444 0.98 -27.80 -10.37
C THR A 444 0.20 -28.13 -9.08
N PRO A 445 -1.08 -28.52 -9.18
CA PRO A 445 -1.82 -29.00 -8.01
C PRO A 445 -1.17 -30.24 -7.36
N SER A 446 -0.49 -31.07 -8.15
CA SER A 446 0.07 -32.36 -7.72
C SER A 446 1.56 -32.34 -7.42
N SER A 447 2.33 -31.37 -7.92
CA SER A 447 3.79 -31.35 -7.77
C SER A 447 4.41 -29.96 -7.84
N TRP A 448 5.59 -29.83 -7.24
CA TRP A 448 6.58 -28.81 -7.54
C TRP A 448 7.60 -29.40 -8.49
N GLN A 449 7.98 -28.67 -9.54
CA GLN A 449 9.00 -29.08 -10.49
C GLN A 449 10.04 -27.98 -10.62
N LEU A 450 11.29 -28.31 -10.35
CA LEU A 450 12.45 -27.48 -10.62
C LEU A 450 13.15 -28.07 -11.86
N ASN A 451 12.92 -27.46 -13.01
CA ASN A 451 13.53 -27.92 -14.26
C ASN A 451 15.03 -27.69 -14.24
N THR A 452 15.45 -26.52 -13.77
CA THR A 452 16.86 -26.13 -13.75
C THR A 452 17.08 -25.02 -12.72
N LEU A 453 18.09 -25.18 -11.87
CA LEU A 453 18.75 -24.12 -11.13
C LEU A 453 20.25 -24.27 -11.38
N VAL A 454 20.83 -23.35 -12.14
CA VAL A 454 22.27 -23.35 -12.46
C VAL A 454 22.84 -22.01 -12.04
N THR A 455 23.99 -22.01 -11.37
CA THR A 455 24.72 -20.78 -11.03
C THR A 455 26.21 -21.03 -10.89
N SER A 456 27.00 -20.00 -11.20
CA SER A 456 28.43 -19.94 -10.86
C SER A 456 28.59 -19.36 -9.47
N LEU A 457 29.45 -19.97 -8.66
CA LEU A 457 29.81 -19.50 -7.32
C LEU A 457 31.22 -18.85 -7.38
N PRO A 458 31.64 -18.15 -6.32
CA PRO A 458 33.01 -17.66 -6.20
C PRO A 458 34.06 -18.75 -6.42
N ASP A 459 35.27 -18.33 -6.79
CA ASP A 459 36.43 -19.20 -6.94
C ASP A 459 36.19 -20.44 -7.81
N GLU A 460 35.61 -20.24 -9.01
CA GLU A 460 35.34 -21.30 -10.00
C GLU A 460 34.28 -22.35 -9.56
N GLY A 461 33.58 -22.12 -8.45
CA GLY A 461 32.51 -22.99 -7.99
C GLY A 461 31.31 -22.99 -8.95
N SER A 462 30.54 -24.08 -8.95
CA SER A 462 29.28 -24.15 -9.71
C SER A 462 28.26 -25.03 -9.01
N LEU A 463 26.99 -24.69 -9.17
CA LEU A 463 25.86 -25.46 -8.65
C LEU A 463 24.87 -25.71 -9.78
N ASN A 464 24.46 -26.95 -9.95
CA ASN A 464 23.36 -27.38 -10.80
C ASN A 464 22.39 -28.22 -9.97
N LEU A 465 21.11 -27.87 -10.01
CA LEU A 465 20.06 -28.53 -9.27
C LEU A 465 18.81 -28.67 -10.14
N SER A 466 18.20 -29.84 -10.13
CA SER A 466 16.87 -30.09 -10.71
C SER A 466 16.12 -31.11 -9.86
N GLY A 467 14.81 -31.15 -9.99
CA GLY A 467 14.01 -32.08 -9.21
C GLY A 467 12.51 -31.90 -9.36
N GLN A 468 11.80 -32.84 -8.75
CA GLN A 468 10.35 -32.82 -8.64
C GLN A 468 9.97 -33.25 -7.24
N TRP A 469 8.97 -32.60 -6.65
CA TRP A 469 8.43 -32.94 -5.35
C TRP A 469 6.92 -33.14 -5.45
N GLY A 470 6.46 -34.36 -5.19
CA GLY A 470 5.04 -34.67 -5.14
C GLY A 470 4.35 -33.95 -3.98
N ARG A 471 3.14 -33.44 -4.20
CA ARG A 471 2.29 -32.81 -3.17
C ARG A 471 1.18 -33.74 -2.65
N THR A 472 0.98 -34.87 -3.31
CA THR A 472 -0.04 -35.87 -2.96
C THR A 472 0.61 -37.23 -2.71
N PRO A 473 0.03 -38.09 -1.84
CA PRO A 473 0.51 -39.46 -1.65
C PRO A 473 0.65 -40.23 -2.96
N GLY A 474 1.74 -41.00 -3.10
CA GLY A 474 2.02 -41.81 -4.30
C GLY A 474 2.64 -41.04 -5.47
N GLN A 475 2.87 -39.73 -5.33
CA GLN A 475 3.69 -38.97 -6.27
C GLN A 475 5.16 -39.01 -5.85
N GLU A 476 5.97 -39.58 -6.72
CA GLU A 476 7.40 -39.70 -6.52
C GLU A 476 8.08 -38.33 -6.52
N SER A 477 9.08 -38.18 -5.65
CA SER A 477 9.95 -37.01 -5.59
C SER A 477 11.37 -37.40 -5.96
N ARG A 478 12.03 -36.58 -6.77
CA ARG A 478 13.39 -36.79 -7.24
C ARG A 478 14.21 -35.50 -7.09
N LEU A 479 15.48 -35.67 -6.75
CA LEU A 479 16.45 -34.60 -6.62
C LEU A 479 17.72 -34.98 -7.39
N GLN A 480 18.15 -34.13 -8.31
CA GLN A 480 19.46 -34.20 -8.94
C GLN A 480 20.25 -32.96 -8.56
N LEU A 481 21.39 -33.16 -7.91
CA LEU A 481 22.28 -32.12 -7.43
C LEU A 481 23.68 -32.39 -7.95
N GLN A 482 24.33 -31.36 -8.50
CA GLN A 482 25.74 -31.37 -8.85
C GLN A 482 26.36 -30.05 -8.44
N GLY A 483 27.14 -30.07 -7.36
CA GLY A 483 28.02 -29.00 -6.94
C GLY A 483 29.47 -29.32 -7.30
N LYS A 484 30.19 -28.33 -7.81
CA LYS A 484 31.64 -28.42 -8.03
C LYS A 484 32.34 -27.28 -7.31
N GLN A 485 33.48 -27.58 -6.69
CA GLN A 485 34.32 -26.61 -6.01
C GLN A 485 33.54 -25.73 -5.01
N LEU A 486 32.57 -26.31 -4.28
CA LEU A 486 31.78 -25.59 -3.29
C LEU A 486 32.67 -25.20 -2.11
N ASP A 487 32.69 -23.91 -1.75
CA ASP A 487 33.49 -23.39 -0.64
C ASP A 487 32.90 -23.80 0.73
N LEU A 488 33.58 -24.72 1.41
CA LEU A 488 33.13 -25.25 2.69
C LEU A 488 33.01 -24.19 3.79
N GLU A 489 33.79 -23.11 3.73
CA GLU A 489 33.74 -22.04 4.73
C GLU A 489 32.45 -21.25 4.59
N GLN A 490 32.10 -20.87 3.35
CA GLN A 490 30.88 -20.14 3.05
C GLN A 490 29.62 -20.97 3.36
N TRP A 491 29.59 -22.22 2.91
CA TRP A 491 28.48 -23.13 3.19
C TRP A 491 28.39 -23.49 4.68
N GLY A 492 29.53 -23.58 5.38
CA GLY A 492 29.58 -23.79 6.83
C GLY A 492 28.99 -22.63 7.62
N LYS A 493 29.28 -21.38 7.22
CA LYS A 493 28.66 -20.18 7.80
C LYS A 493 27.15 -20.19 7.59
N LEU A 494 26.69 -20.50 6.37
CA LEU A 494 25.26 -20.57 6.06
C LEU A 494 24.52 -21.61 6.88
N LEU A 495 25.10 -22.81 7.01
CA LEU A 495 24.52 -23.91 7.77
C LEU A 495 24.71 -23.76 9.28
N HIS A 496 25.27 -22.63 9.75
CA HIS A 496 25.54 -22.36 11.16
C HIS A 496 26.33 -23.50 11.82
N SER A 497 27.30 -24.05 11.08
CA SER A 497 28.11 -25.17 11.55
C SER A 497 28.86 -24.78 12.83
N PRO A 498 28.87 -25.65 13.87
CA PRO A 498 29.68 -25.44 15.07
C PRO A 498 31.19 -25.61 14.80
N VAL A 499 31.56 -26.13 13.64
CA VAL A 499 32.93 -26.36 13.19
C VAL A 499 33.23 -25.46 12.01
N SER A 500 34.38 -24.79 12.04
CA SER A 500 34.88 -24.04 10.89
C SER A 500 35.59 -24.99 9.94
N PHE A 501 35.04 -25.10 8.74
CA PHE A 501 35.59 -25.90 7.65
C PHE A 501 36.21 -24.97 6.62
N ALA A 502 37.36 -25.34 6.09
CA ALA A 502 37.97 -24.68 4.94
C ALA A 502 38.29 -25.70 3.84
N GLY A 503 38.41 -25.20 2.61
CA GLY A 503 38.64 -26.02 1.42
C GLY A 503 37.39 -26.14 0.55
N LYS A 504 37.49 -26.97 -0.49
CA LYS A 504 36.44 -27.11 -1.50
C LYS A 504 35.91 -28.53 -1.61
N VAL A 505 34.63 -28.67 -1.94
CA VAL A 505 33.97 -29.96 -2.11
C VAL A 505 33.21 -30.05 -3.44
N ASP A 506 33.37 -31.18 -4.11
CA ASP A 506 32.52 -31.63 -5.20
C ASP A 506 31.45 -32.55 -4.62
N LEU A 507 30.18 -32.30 -4.95
CA LEU A 507 29.02 -33.01 -4.44
C LEU A 507 28.13 -33.43 -5.60
N ALA A 508 27.77 -34.70 -5.69
CA ALA A 508 26.77 -35.19 -6.63
C ALA A 508 25.73 -36.05 -5.91
N ALA A 509 24.45 -35.81 -6.16
CA ALA A 509 23.38 -36.64 -5.63
C ALA A 509 22.29 -36.84 -6.69
N ASP A 510 21.82 -38.07 -6.86
CA ASP A 510 20.60 -38.39 -7.61
C ASP A 510 19.75 -39.26 -6.69
N LEU A 511 18.74 -38.65 -6.08
CA LEU A 511 17.95 -39.23 -5.01
C LEU A 511 16.47 -39.26 -5.39
N GLN A 512 15.79 -40.31 -4.98
CA GLN A 512 14.39 -40.60 -5.25
C GLN A 512 13.70 -41.05 -3.95
N ALA A 513 12.46 -40.61 -3.73
CA ALA A 513 11.80 -40.33 -2.45
C ALA A 513 10.26 -40.33 -2.59
N ASP A 514 9.49 -41.16 -1.87
CA ASP A 514 8.09 -40.79 -1.57
C ASP A 514 8.06 -39.94 -0.30
N LEU A 515 7.88 -38.63 -0.47
CA LEU A 515 7.85 -37.68 0.64
C LEU A 515 6.50 -37.67 1.37
N ASN A 516 5.44 -38.17 0.74
CA ASN A 516 4.09 -38.09 1.27
C ASN A 516 3.68 -39.43 1.88
N GLY A 517 3.62 -39.48 3.21
CA GLY A 517 3.13 -40.66 3.93
C GLY A 517 1.65 -40.94 3.72
N GLN A 518 1.21 -42.15 4.05
CA GLN A 518 -0.22 -42.43 4.12
C GLN A 518 -0.85 -41.70 5.32
N PRO A 519 -2.12 -41.27 5.22
CA PRO A 519 -2.81 -40.64 6.33
C PRO A 519 -2.79 -41.56 7.58
N GLY A 520 -2.16 -41.09 8.66
CA GLY A 520 -2.07 -41.82 9.94
C GLY A 520 -0.71 -42.47 10.25
N GLU A 521 0.28 -42.41 9.36
CA GLU A 521 1.65 -42.86 9.67
C GLU A 521 2.48 -41.75 10.37
N GLN A 522 3.13 -42.09 11.48
CA GLN A 522 4.02 -41.19 12.22
C GLN A 522 5.42 -41.05 11.59
N THR A 523 5.84 -42.02 10.76
CA THR A 523 7.17 -42.04 10.15
C THR A 523 7.09 -41.51 8.72
N ALA A 524 7.92 -40.53 8.37
CA ALA A 524 7.97 -40.00 7.02
C ALA A 524 8.39 -41.10 6.02
N ASN A 525 7.54 -41.37 5.03
CA ASN A 525 7.65 -42.49 4.08
C ASN A 525 8.98 -42.50 3.30
N TRP A 526 9.63 -41.35 3.18
CA TRP A 526 10.91 -41.21 2.49
C TRP A 526 12.01 -42.09 3.10
N ARG A 527 11.98 -42.33 4.42
CA ARG A 527 12.98 -43.17 5.09
C ARG A 527 12.98 -44.61 4.60
N ARG A 528 11.83 -45.10 4.11
CA ARG A 528 11.67 -46.47 3.61
C ARG A 528 11.77 -46.55 2.09
N THR A 529 11.55 -45.44 1.40
CA THR A 529 11.49 -45.40 -0.06
C THR A 529 12.74 -44.80 -0.70
N LEU A 530 13.64 -44.19 0.10
CA LEU A 530 14.85 -43.53 -0.38
C LEU A 530 15.70 -44.46 -1.24
N GLN A 531 15.98 -44.02 -2.45
CA GLN A 531 16.79 -44.69 -3.44
C GLN A 531 17.69 -43.70 -4.15
N GLY A 532 18.83 -44.17 -4.66
CA GLY A 532 19.73 -43.35 -5.48
C GLY A 532 21.18 -43.38 -5.03
N SER A 533 21.95 -42.38 -5.43
CA SER A 533 23.38 -42.27 -5.12
C SER A 533 23.77 -40.89 -4.60
N LEU A 534 24.84 -40.88 -3.80
CA LEU A 534 25.49 -39.70 -3.26
C LEU A 534 27.00 -39.89 -3.43
N SER A 535 27.68 -38.88 -3.96
CA SER A 535 29.12 -38.82 -4.10
C SER A 535 29.63 -37.48 -3.57
N LEU A 536 30.69 -37.52 -2.78
CA LEU A 536 31.34 -36.36 -2.20
C LEU A 536 32.85 -36.55 -2.34
N GLU A 537 33.53 -35.55 -2.88
CA GLU A 537 34.99 -35.50 -2.95
C GLU A 537 35.47 -34.12 -2.52
N SER A 538 36.47 -34.08 -1.63
CA SER A 538 37.12 -32.84 -1.24
C SER A 538 38.64 -33.01 -1.30
N LYS A 539 39.33 -31.98 -1.79
CA LYS A 539 40.79 -31.94 -1.89
C LYS A 539 41.33 -30.85 -0.98
N ASP A 540 42.30 -31.22 -0.19
CA ASP A 540 42.93 -30.40 0.83
C ASP A 540 41.97 -29.69 1.82
N PRO A 541 40.89 -30.34 2.33
CA PRO A 541 40.04 -29.68 3.32
C PRO A 541 40.76 -29.55 4.67
N PHE A 542 40.38 -28.52 5.42
CA PHE A 542 40.93 -28.23 6.73
C PHE A 542 39.81 -28.07 7.75
N TRP A 543 39.89 -28.81 8.84
CA TRP A 543 38.92 -28.74 9.93
C TRP A 543 39.58 -28.06 11.13
N ASP A 544 39.11 -26.86 11.46
CA ASP A 544 39.57 -26.06 12.59
C ASP A 544 38.97 -26.57 13.90
N LYS A 545 39.78 -26.65 14.96
CA LYS A 545 39.39 -27.13 16.30
C LYS A 545 38.88 -28.57 16.35
N VAL A 546 39.20 -29.38 15.34
CA VAL A 546 38.98 -30.82 15.34
C VAL A 546 40.32 -31.51 15.11
N GLY A 547 40.96 -32.05 16.16
CA GLY A 547 42.27 -32.71 16.14
C GLY A 547 42.16 -34.23 16.13
N ILE A 548 42.03 -34.83 14.94
CA ILE A 548 41.96 -36.28 14.74
C ILE A 548 43.37 -36.90 14.78
N ASP A 549 44.34 -36.32 14.09
CA ASP A 549 45.70 -36.86 14.04
C ASP A 549 46.37 -36.97 15.42
N PRO A 550 46.37 -35.93 16.28
CA PRO A 550 46.92 -36.04 17.62
C PRO A 550 46.21 -37.07 18.49
N LEU A 551 44.87 -37.15 18.36
CA LEU A 551 44.05 -38.08 19.12
C LEU A 551 44.37 -39.54 18.76
N LEU A 552 44.47 -39.83 17.46
CA LEU A 552 44.85 -41.17 16.97
C LEU A 552 46.27 -41.52 17.39
N ASP A 553 47.20 -40.57 17.32
CA ASP A 553 48.59 -40.78 17.74
C ASP A 553 48.73 -41.09 19.23
N ASP A 554 47.88 -40.53 20.08
CA ASP A 554 47.82 -40.84 21.51
C ASP A 554 47.23 -42.23 21.74
N TRP A 555 46.10 -42.58 21.10
CA TRP A 555 45.48 -43.89 21.23
C TRP A 555 46.39 -45.03 20.77
N PHE A 556 47.16 -44.86 19.69
CA PHE A 556 48.08 -45.88 19.21
C PHE A 556 49.29 -46.13 20.12
N ARG A 557 49.51 -45.31 21.15
CA ARG A 557 50.53 -45.54 22.20
C ARG A 557 50.01 -46.39 23.36
N GLU A 558 48.69 -46.52 23.48
CA GLU A 558 48.04 -47.24 24.57
C GLU A 558 47.98 -48.76 24.30
N GLN A 559 47.82 -49.55 25.36
CA GLN A 559 47.71 -51.01 25.28
C GLN A 559 46.28 -51.49 25.01
N THR A 560 45.28 -50.68 25.36
CA THR A 560 43.86 -51.01 25.21
C THR A 560 43.19 -50.00 24.27
N PRO A 561 42.17 -50.42 23.50
CA PRO A 561 41.42 -49.49 22.67
C PRO A 561 40.66 -48.48 23.55
N PRO A 562 40.33 -47.30 23.02
CA PRO A 562 39.59 -46.28 23.77
C PRO A 562 38.18 -46.78 24.14
N ASP A 563 37.65 -46.31 25.27
CA ASP A 563 36.26 -46.53 25.68
C ASP A 563 35.54 -45.18 25.77
N LEU A 564 35.00 -44.74 24.63
CA LEU A 564 34.40 -43.42 24.47
C LEU A 564 32.97 -43.52 23.96
N THR A 565 32.08 -42.74 24.59
CA THR A 565 30.74 -42.47 24.10
C THR A 565 30.80 -41.39 23.00
N PRO A 566 29.74 -41.20 22.19
CA PRO A 566 29.73 -40.16 21.16
C PRO A 566 30.06 -38.76 21.71
N GLN A 567 29.58 -38.43 22.91
CA GLN A 567 29.81 -37.14 23.55
C GLN A 567 31.26 -36.97 23.99
N THR A 568 31.87 -38.00 24.62
CA THR A 568 33.27 -37.92 25.07
C THR A 568 34.24 -37.99 23.89
N LEU A 569 33.88 -38.70 22.81
CA LEU A 569 34.61 -38.68 21.54
C LEU A 569 34.66 -37.27 20.95
N TRP A 570 33.51 -36.58 20.87
CA TRP A 570 33.46 -35.21 20.38
C TRP A 570 34.35 -34.26 21.20
N GLN A 571 34.28 -34.35 22.53
CA GLN A 571 35.14 -33.55 23.42
C GLN A 571 36.62 -33.86 23.24
N ALA A 572 36.98 -35.13 23.05
CA ALA A 572 38.37 -35.54 22.83
C ALA A 572 38.95 -34.97 21.53
N MET A 573 38.12 -34.85 20.48
CA MET A 573 38.53 -34.26 19.20
C MET A 573 38.72 -32.74 19.25
N GLN A 574 38.25 -32.02 20.27
CA GLN A 574 38.36 -30.54 20.32
C GLN A 574 39.78 -30.00 20.61
N ARG A 575 40.82 -30.82 20.48
CA ARG A 575 42.21 -30.51 20.87
C ARG A 575 43.13 -30.37 19.65
N GLY A 576 42.94 -29.31 18.87
CA GLY A 576 43.79 -28.97 17.71
C GLY A 576 43.03 -29.06 16.39
N ASP A 577 43.76 -29.14 15.28
CA ASP A 577 43.19 -29.05 13.93
C ASP A 577 43.53 -30.29 13.10
N THR A 578 42.73 -30.56 12.06
CA THR A 578 42.98 -31.67 11.12
C THR A 578 42.98 -31.17 9.69
N PRO A 579 44.18 -31.00 9.11
CA PRO A 579 44.35 -30.95 7.66
C PRO A 579 44.19 -32.34 7.04
N PHE A 580 43.45 -32.39 5.94
CA PHE A 580 43.31 -33.56 5.07
C PHE A 580 43.97 -33.28 3.73
N TYR A 581 44.45 -34.32 3.05
CA TYR A 581 44.79 -34.25 1.62
C TYR A 581 43.58 -34.50 0.73
N GLN A 582 42.75 -35.47 1.13
CA GLN A 582 41.57 -35.85 0.36
C GLN A 582 40.53 -36.50 1.25
N ILE A 583 39.27 -36.19 1.02
CA ILE A 583 38.11 -36.89 1.58
C ILE A 583 37.27 -37.39 0.40
N ARG A 584 36.81 -38.64 0.47
CA ARG A 584 35.90 -39.21 -0.53
C ARG A 584 34.82 -40.04 0.16
N LEU A 585 33.59 -39.90 -0.32
CA LEU A 585 32.45 -40.69 0.10
C LEU A 585 31.54 -40.95 -1.09
N ASP A 586 31.38 -42.21 -1.47
CA ASP A 586 30.41 -42.71 -2.43
C ASP A 586 29.44 -43.64 -1.69
N ALA A 587 28.15 -43.33 -1.74
CA ALA A 587 27.10 -44.05 -1.07
C ALA A 587 25.90 -44.28 -1.99
N ARG A 588 25.20 -45.39 -1.76
CA ARG A 588 24.03 -45.83 -2.52
C ARG A 588 22.89 -46.15 -1.57
N ALA A 589 21.72 -45.59 -1.83
CA ALA A 589 20.50 -45.87 -1.10
C ALA A 589 19.62 -46.86 -1.88
N GLU A 590 19.14 -47.89 -1.20
CA GLU A 590 18.18 -48.85 -1.74
C GLU A 590 17.09 -49.11 -0.70
N GLN A 591 15.88 -48.59 -0.95
CA GLN A 591 14.71 -48.74 -0.07
C GLN A 591 15.01 -48.36 1.39
N GLY A 592 15.62 -47.19 1.59
CA GLY A 592 15.98 -46.70 2.93
C GLY A 592 17.29 -47.24 3.50
N LYS A 593 17.91 -48.23 2.86
CA LYS A 593 19.23 -48.74 3.26
C LYS A 593 20.31 -47.99 2.51
N VAL A 594 21.03 -47.11 3.21
CA VAL A 594 22.17 -46.35 2.68
C VAL A 594 23.43 -47.16 2.92
N ARG A 595 24.07 -47.66 1.87
CA ARG A 595 25.34 -48.38 1.91
C ARG A 595 26.46 -47.49 1.40
N ILE A 596 27.59 -47.53 2.07
CA ILE A 596 28.81 -46.84 1.66
C ILE A 596 29.59 -47.79 0.76
N GLU A 597 29.76 -47.39 -0.50
CA GLU A 597 30.52 -48.16 -1.49
C GLU A 597 32.02 -47.84 -1.37
N GLN A 598 32.35 -46.56 -1.20
CA GLN A 598 33.72 -46.10 -0.94
C GLN A 598 33.66 -44.97 0.06
N GLY A 599 34.43 -45.06 1.14
CA GLY A 599 34.47 -44.01 2.14
C GLY A 599 35.86 -43.93 2.75
N GLY A 600 36.48 -42.77 2.68
CA GLY A 600 37.79 -42.60 3.29
C GLY A 600 38.30 -41.17 3.26
N ALA A 601 39.26 -40.93 4.13
CA ALA A 601 39.90 -39.64 4.30
C ALA A 601 41.40 -39.85 4.54
N SER A 602 42.24 -39.11 3.83
CA SER A 602 43.67 -39.06 4.11
C SER A 602 43.96 -37.78 4.87
N THR A 603 44.38 -37.91 6.13
CA THR A 603 44.97 -36.80 6.88
C THR A 603 46.44 -36.63 6.51
N ILE A 604 47.21 -35.81 7.24
CA ILE A 604 48.65 -35.71 7.04
C ILE A 604 49.35 -37.03 7.39
N THR A 605 48.96 -37.67 8.50
CA THR A 605 49.68 -38.84 9.03
C THR A 605 48.91 -40.15 8.96
N HIS A 606 47.58 -40.11 8.82
CA HIS A 606 46.72 -41.29 8.88
C HIS A 606 45.84 -41.46 7.63
N LEU A 607 45.55 -42.73 7.31
CA LEU A 607 44.51 -43.09 6.35
C LEU A 607 43.29 -43.59 7.11
N LEU A 608 42.16 -42.95 6.93
CA LEU A 608 40.87 -43.32 7.49
C LEU A 608 40.01 -43.96 6.41
N ALA A 609 39.24 -44.98 6.77
CA ALA A 609 38.29 -45.61 5.89
C ALA A 609 36.96 -45.85 6.61
N LEU A 610 35.90 -45.86 5.83
CA LEU A 610 34.52 -45.95 6.26
C LEU A 610 33.82 -47.00 5.41
N GLN A 611 33.16 -47.97 6.04
CA GLN A 611 32.39 -49.01 5.36
C GLN A 611 31.11 -49.33 6.13
N GLY A 612 30.19 -50.05 5.48
CA GLY A 612 28.89 -50.39 6.05
C GLY A 612 27.82 -49.40 5.62
N GLY A 613 26.99 -48.93 6.54
CA GLY A 613 25.88 -48.06 6.18
C GLY A 613 24.90 -47.74 7.30
N VAL A 614 23.74 -47.23 6.89
CA VAL A 614 22.62 -46.86 7.74
C VAL A 614 21.34 -47.48 7.18
N ASP A 615 20.55 -48.11 8.05
CA ASP A 615 19.19 -48.53 7.71
C ASP A 615 18.21 -47.48 8.26
N LEU A 616 17.76 -46.57 7.39
CA LEU A 616 16.81 -45.51 7.74
C LEU A 616 15.42 -46.05 8.03
N ALA A 617 15.08 -47.22 7.47
CA ALA A 617 13.79 -47.87 7.68
C ALA A 617 13.72 -48.53 9.07
N ALA A 618 14.83 -49.11 9.52
CA ALA A 618 14.98 -49.70 10.85
C ALA A 618 15.48 -48.70 11.92
N ASP A 619 15.85 -47.48 11.52
CA ASP A 619 16.46 -46.45 12.38
C ASP A 619 17.76 -46.96 13.05
N GLN A 620 18.64 -47.62 12.29
CA GLN A 620 19.84 -48.28 12.82
C GLN A 620 21.14 -47.92 12.09
N TRP A 621 22.22 -47.75 12.87
CA TRP A 621 23.60 -47.68 12.40
C TRP A 621 24.19 -49.08 12.17
N GLN A 622 24.92 -49.23 11.07
CA GLN A 622 25.77 -50.40 10.78
C GLN A 622 27.08 -49.92 10.13
N LEU A 623 27.80 -49.04 10.83
CA LEU A 623 28.95 -48.31 10.29
C LEU A 623 30.24 -48.76 10.95
N ASP A 624 31.29 -48.96 10.15
CA ASP A 624 32.63 -49.29 10.62
C ASP A 624 33.63 -48.23 10.15
N LEU A 625 34.39 -47.67 11.09
CA LEU A 625 35.51 -46.75 10.83
C LEU A 625 36.83 -47.45 11.12
N GLY A 626 37.71 -47.50 10.12
CA GLY A 626 39.04 -48.09 10.23
C GLY A 626 40.13 -47.05 10.08
N VAL A 627 41.14 -47.07 10.95
CA VAL A 627 42.41 -46.36 10.72
C VAL A 627 43.39 -47.35 10.12
N LEU A 628 43.78 -47.13 8.88
CA LEU A 628 44.49 -48.09 8.05
C LEU A 628 46.00 -47.82 8.02
N ASN A 629 46.79 -48.89 7.97
CA ASN A 629 48.22 -48.81 7.64
C ASN A 629 48.47 -48.75 6.11
N LYS A 630 49.74 -48.66 5.70
CA LYS A 630 50.13 -48.62 4.28
C LYS A 630 49.63 -49.82 3.46
N GLY A 631 49.43 -50.97 4.10
CA GLY A 631 48.88 -52.19 3.50
C GLY A 631 47.35 -52.22 3.40
N ARG A 632 46.66 -51.13 3.79
CA ARG A 632 45.18 -51.04 3.89
C ARG A 632 44.57 -52.05 4.87
N CYS A 633 45.31 -52.36 5.93
CA CYS A 633 44.80 -53.11 7.07
C CYS A 633 44.47 -52.15 8.20
N ALA A 634 43.26 -52.24 8.75
CA ALA A 634 42.84 -51.48 9.91
C ALA A 634 43.67 -51.88 11.12
N GLU A 635 44.24 -50.90 11.82
CA GLU A 635 44.94 -51.11 13.08
C GLU A 635 44.16 -50.55 14.27
N LEU A 636 43.16 -49.70 14.01
CA LEU A 636 42.11 -49.33 14.96
C LEU A 636 40.76 -49.44 14.22
N LEU A 637 39.80 -50.10 14.83
CA LEU A 637 38.44 -50.28 14.31
C LEU A 637 37.42 -49.74 15.31
N ALA A 638 36.59 -48.81 14.87
CA ALA A 638 35.40 -48.34 15.56
C ALA A 638 34.15 -48.90 14.89
N ARG A 639 33.25 -49.52 15.66
CA ARG A 639 31.98 -50.08 15.18
C ARG A 639 30.83 -49.32 15.81
N TRP A 640 30.00 -48.73 14.97
CA TRP A 640 28.80 -48.01 15.39
C TRP A 640 27.60 -48.88 15.07
N ARG A 641 26.83 -49.23 16.09
CA ARG A 641 25.68 -50.14 15.98
C ARG A 641 24.49 -49.62 16.76
N GLY A 642 23.31 -50.14 16.46
CA GLY A 642 22.10 -49.81 17.22
C GLY A 642 21.38 -48.55 16.72
N PRO A 643 20.49 -47.95 17.54
CA PRO A 643 19.59 -46.88 17.12
C PRO A 643 20.28 -45.62 16.58
N LEU A 644 19.67 -44.94 15.61
CA LEU A 644 20.24 -43.72 15.01
C LEU A 644 20.49 -42.59 16.01
N ASN A 645 19.60 -42.45 16.99
CA ASN A 645 19.64 -41.40 18.02
C ASN A 645 20.62 -41.69 19.17
N ALA A 646 21.01 -42.95 19.37
CA ALA A 646 21.89 -43.37 20.46
C ALA A 646 22.67 -44.63 20.03
N PRO A 647 23.66 -44.50 19.13
CA PRO A 647 24.48 -45.63 18.72
C PRO A 647 25.41 -46.10 19.83
N ASP A 648 25.59 -47.40 19.90
CA ASP A 648 26.66 -48.03 20.68
C ASP A 648 27.97 -47.94 19.89
N LEU A 649 29.00 -47.40 20.52
CA LEU A 649 30.35 -47.27 19.97
C LEU A 649 31.26 -48.36 20.57
N GLY A 650 31.74 -49.28 19.74
CA GLY A 650 32.73 -50.28 20.13
C GLY A 650 34.07 -50.04 19.46
N TRP A 651 35.16 -50.12 20.21
CA TRP A 651 36.52 -49.90 19.70
C TRP A 651 37.38 -51.16 19.87
N SER A 652 38.24 -51.46 18.90
CA SER A 652 39.14 -52.62 18.97
C SER A 652 40.41 -52.39 18.17
N PHE A 653 41.51 -53.04 18.59
CA PHE A 653 42.73 -53.19 17.80
C PHE A 653 42.69 -54.58 17.13
N PRO A 654 42.23 -54.68 15.88
CA PRO A 654 42.05 -55.97 15.22
C PRO A 654 43.40 -56.64 14.88
N THR A 655 43.44 -57.97 14.83
CA THR A 655 44.61 -58.76 14.43
C THR A 655 44.24 -59.78 13.35
N GLY A 656 45.15 -60.06 12.40
CA GLY A 656 44.93 -61.04 11.33
C GLY A 656 44.40 -60.46 10.01
N GLN A 657 44.02 -61.34 9.07
CA GLN A 657 43.61 -60.95 7.71
C GLN A 657 42.26 -60.23 7.65
N ASP A 658 41.36 -60.47 8.62
CA ASP A 658 40.05 -59.83 8.72
C ASP A 658 40.13 -58.31 8.97
N ALA A 659 41.33 -57.79 9.28
CA ALA A 659 41.60 -56.37 9.40
C ALA A 659 41.85 -55.68 8.05
N CYS A 660 42.10 -56.44 6.98
CA CYS A 660 42.49 -55.93 5.66
C CYS A 660 41.33 -55.96 4.65
N GLY A 661 41.49 -55.27 3.51
CA GLY A 661 40.49 -55.28 2.42
C GLY A 661 39.60 -54.05 2.34
N TRP A 662 39.96 -52.96 3.01
CA TRP A 662 39.22 -51.70 2.99
C TRP A 662 39.39 -50.94 1.66
N GLU A 663 38.28 -50.46 1.10
CA GLU A 663 38.26 -49.57 -0.06
C GLU A 663 38.05 -48.11 0.36
N ALA A 664 39.12 -47.47 0.81
CA ALA A 664 39.07 -46.07 1.27
C ALA A 664 38.80 -45.04 0.14
N GLY A 665 38.93 -45.42 -1.14
CA GLY A 665 38.78 -44.50 -2.28
C GLY A 665 39.87 -43.40 -2.41
N VAL A 666 40.70 -43.21 -1.38
CA VAL A 666 41.80 -42.23 -1.32
C VAL A 666 43.17 -42.91 -1.17
N ARG A 667 44.25 -42.17 -1.43
CA ARG A 667 45.64 -42.69 -1.34
C ARG A 667 46.15 -42.64 0.11
N TYR A 668 47.06 -43.54 0.45
CA TYR A 668 47.77 -43.48 1.74
C TYR A 668 48.65 -42.22 1.79
N PRO A 669 48.66 -41.46 2.90
CA PRO A 669 49.39 -40.20 2.98
C PRO A 669 50.89 -40.39 2.79
N ALA A 670 51.55 -39.41 2.16
CA ALA A 670 52.99 -39.47 1.90
C ALA A 670 53.83 -39.45 3.20
N GLN A 671 53.36 -38.75 4.23
CA GLN A 671 53.98 -38.70 5.55
C GLN A 671 53.50 -39.81 6.50
N GLY A 672 52.65 -40.73 6.01
CA GLY A 672 52.16 -41.85 6.79
C GLY A 672 53.28 -42.84 7.17
N ARG A 673 53.08 -43.58 8.25
CA ARG A 673 54.08 -44.52 8.77
C ARG A 673 54.24 -45.73 7.85
N SER A 674 55.49 -46.10 7.56
CA SER A 674 55.82 -47.26 6.72
C SER A 674 55.69 -48.62 7.42
N GLY A 675 55.53 -48.63 8.75
CA GLY A 675 55.33 -49.82 9.58
C GLY A 675 54.03 -49.73 10.40
N PRO A 676 53.78 -50.61 11.37
CA PRO A 676 52.53 -50.60 12.14
C PRO A 676 52.31 -49.26 12.83
N LEU A 677 51.06 -48.80 12.83
CA LEU A 677 50.56 -47.63 13.54
C LEU A 677 50.49 -47.90 15.05
N TRP A 678 49.90 -49.03 15.45
CA TRP A 678 49.80 -49.45 16.85
C TRP A 678 51.14 -49.99 17.35
N ARG A 679 51.73 -49.28 18.31
CA ARG A 679 53.03 -49.64 18.91
C ARG A 679 52.94 -49.44 20.43
N PRO A 680 52.29 -50.38 21.15
CA PRO A 680 52.19 -50.27 22.60
C PRO A 680 53.61 -50.25 23.18
N ARG A 681 53.88 -49.32 24.09
CA ARG A 681 55.15 -49.34 24.83
C ARG A 681 55.25 -50.68 25.58
N PRO A 682 56.41 -51.36 25.54
CA PRO A 682 56.59 -52.57 26.34
C PRO A 682 56.34 -52.23 27.82
N PRO A 683 55.68 -53.12 28.58
CA PRO A 683 55.46 -52.87 30.01
C PRO A 683 56.79 -52.58 30.68
N ALA A 684 56.83 -51.56 31.54
CA ALA A 684 58.01 -51.27 32.33
C ALA A 684 58.43 -52.56 33.05
N ALA A 685 59.66 -53.02 32.82
CA ALA A 685 60.19 -54.19 33.50
C ALA A 685 60.08 -53.94 35.01
N GLN A 686 59.31 -54.78 35.71
CA GLN A 686 59.20 -54.76 37.16
C GLN A 686 60.45 -55.32 37.81
#